data_AF-A0A2W4TSJ1-F1
#
_entry.id   AF-A0A2W4TSJ1-F1
#
_cell.length_a   1.000
_cell.length_b   1.000
_cell.length_c   1.000
_cell.angle_alpha   90.00
_cell.angle_beta   90.00
_cell.angle_gamma   90.00
#
_symmetry.space_group_name_H-M   'P 1'
#
loop_
_entity.id
_entity.type
_entity.pdbx_description
1 polymer ?
#
loop_
_entity_poly.entity_id
_entity_poly.type
_entity_poly.pdbx_seq_one_letter_code
_entity_poly.pdbx_strand_id
1 'polypeptide(L)'
;MPALDARISGGRRGLGLLLTMAAMLTAASASAEVLAPRELAVDAERGYVDIALSGLPALPSARFATTVLAAPTRTMEVLEPHPSPGTPYDVPEVIRSRTFVVPGNGLGQEPADYRIRVSTLASSQDIELFVGVGPAPRVQGQICRSAVAGPRQFCEFTVQSGPVDQRYWLMVQNRGAAVAQVQVDSVVISSRERTFFPLAGPDTVPYLVATGPGRVPEGSPFDVRIIYDDPSLVPGTERFGYVLVKTGDTVVATIPVNFSRTGEPSFQPFALANGVDRPVTLPPGTRHDRLYIDVPAHGGTVQFSASQSTGDVELYVARQDWPATPTIGPAPAWNNVPGLRRANAGDGGFLNVRVVDLPPGRWYAVVTNPGTETVDLKLRAQIYPSPHATRLRSGQYVNPARDGHGLFLDFAGPAGFPDQWLTVWYTYLQDGTPTWYYSQGRVPFRPGLWKAELFRVVWDGAATHAVDVGDVIITETGAESMVFSFNIDGQSGSEPMVRVGGGTCPSFGGQVLDVSGHWYSPSMPGFGYTYQATGGANPQEVFIPYLYDDRGMPRWLYGQKGFDGGADIFAMQWFTGFAPLAPRVNLTGTAAGTATRTLAPNDVTGMSVAALFSGALQGSWHQDLPVARLSQPKFCR
;
A
#
# COMPACT_ATOMS: atom_id res chain seq x y z
N MET A 1 33.05 -8.95 60.28
CA MET A 1 33.51 -8.02 61.34
C MET A 1 34.91 -7.55 60.95
N PRO A 2 35.25 -6.26 61.09
CA PRO A 2 34.47 -5.12 61.61
C PRO A 2 33.86 -4.30 60.45
N ALA A 3 32.65 -3.73 60.48
CA ALA A 3 31.94 -2.92 61.47
C ALA A 3 32.57 -1.53 61.66
N LEU A 4 32.03 -0.54 60.93
CA LEU A 4 31.99 0.84 61.38
C LEU A 4 30.57 1.37 61.12
N ASP A 5 30.01 1.87 62.21
CA ASP A 5 28.63 2.18 62.53
C ASP A 5 28.54 3.69 62.71
N ALA A 6 27.52 4.36 62.16
CA ALA A 6 27.01 5.63 62.68
C ALA A 6 25.65 6.00 62.06
N ARG A 7 24.77 6.51 62.93
CA ARG A 7 23.32 6.65 62.81
C ARG A 7 22.85 8.04 62.33
N ILE A 8 21.69 8.02 61.66
CA ILE A 8 20.47 8.86 61.79
C ILE A 8 20.62 10.41 61.88
N SER A 9 20.01 11.12 60.93
CA SER A 9 19.01 12.19 61.22
C SER A 9 18.29 12.66 59.94
N GLY A 10 16.97 12.84 60.02
CA GLY A 10 16.10 13.19 58.91
C GLY A 10 16.16 14.64 58.43
N GLY A 11 15.46 14.92 57.32
CA GLY A 11 15.22 16.27 56.83
C GLY A 11 14.67 16.29 55.41
N ARG A 12 13.34 16.40 55.28
CA ARG A 12 12.68 16.84 54.04
C ARG A 12 13.20 18.23 53.69
N ARG A 13 13.80 18.42 52.51
CA ARG A 13 13.67 19.62 51.67
C ARG A 13 13.84 19.23 50.20
N GLY A 14 12.95 19.76 49.36
CA GLY A 14 12.81 19.41 47.95
C GLY A 14 14.07 19.68 47.13
N LEU A 15 14.29 18.81 46.15
CA LEU A 15 15.05 19.15 44.96
C LEU A 15 14.10 19.09 43.77
N GLY A 16 14.07 20.22 43.06
CA GLY A 16 13.23 20.45 41.91
C GLY A 16 13.44 19.40 40.82
N LEU A 17 12.33 19.09 40.17
CA LEU A 17 12.32 18.48 38.85
C LEU A 17 13.21 19.34 37.94
N LEU A 18 14.40 18.83 37.63
CA LEU A 18 15.17 19.30 36.49
C LEU A 18 14.35 18.90 35.25
N LEU A 19 13.54 19.82 34.76
CA LEU A 19 13.08 19.78 33.38
C LEU A 19 14.34 19.88 32.52
N THR A 20 14.82 18.74 32.04
CA THR A 20 15.65 18.70 30.84
C THR A 20 14.74 19.14 29.69
N MET A 21 14.66 20.45 29.46
CA MET A 21 14.35 20.96 28.12
C MET A 21 15.48 20.48 27.22
N ALA A 22 15.30 19.32 26.60
CA ALA A 22 15.98 19.02 25.37
C ALA A 22 15.49 20.05 24.35
N ALA A 23 16.23 21.15 24.22
CA ALA A 23 16.19 21.97 23.03
C ALA A 23 16.63 21.07 21.88
N MET A 24 15.67 20.41 21.23
CA MET A 24 15.89 19.87 19.89
C MET A 24 16.31 21.06 19.04
N LEU A 25 17.59 21.09 18.65
CA LEU A 25 18.04 21.98 17.59
C LEU A 25 17.12 21.71 16.40
N THR A 26 16.35 22.73 16.06
CA THR A 26 15.38 22.73 14.97
C THR A 26 16.08 22.32 13.68
N ALA A 27 15.66 21.18 13.12
CA ALA A 27 15.71 21.01 11.67
C ALA A 27 15.10 22.28 11.05
N ALA A 28 15.73 22.83 10.00
CA ALA A 28 15.21 23.97 9.27
C ALA A 28 13.71 23.77 9.08
N SER A 29 12.91 24.64 9.70
CA SER A 29 11.46 24.48 9.76
C SER A 29 10.96 24.43 8.33
N ALA A 30 10.44 23.27 7.91
CA ALA A 30 9.63 23.17 6.71
C ALA A 30 8.66 24.35 6.69
N SER A 31 8.49 25.00 5.53
CA SER A 31 7.57 26.13 5.45
C SER A 31 6.18 25.69 5.92
N ALA A 32 5.42 26.62 6.52
CA ALA A 32 4.07 26.33 7.02
C ALA A 32 3.15 25.71 5.95
N GLU A 33 3.42 25.98 4.67
CA GLU A 33 2.73 25.41 3.51
C GLU A 33 2.95 23.90 3.32
N VAL A 34 4.17 23.40 3.58
CA VAL A 34 4.50 21.97 3.47
C VAL A 34 3.75 21.16 4.52
N LEU A 35 3.56 21.75 5.71
CA LEU A 35 2.87 21.12 6.83
C LEU A 35 1.35 21.35 6.81
N ALA A 36 0.83 22.13 5.85
CA ALA A 36 -0.59 22.41 5.78
C ALA A 36 -1.41 21.13 5.50
N PRO A 37 -2.60 20.99 6.10
CA PRO A 37 -3.49 19.87 5.79
C PRO A 37 -3.77 19.74 4.29
N ARG A 38 -3.79 18.52 3.79
CA ARG A 38 -4.19 18.20 2.42
C ARG A 38 -5.63 17.68 2.42
N GLU A 39 -6.51 18.43 1.78
CA GLU A 39 -7.90 18.04 1.54
C GLU A 39 -7.96 17.27 0.22
N LEU A 40 -8.32 15.99 0.27
CA LEU A 40 -8.27 15.05 -0.84
C LEU A 40 -9.69 14.59 -1.17
N ALA A 41 -10.28 15.14 -2.23
CA ALA A 41 -11.54 14.64 -2.75
C ALA A 41 -11.30 13.36 -3.55
N VAL A 42 -11.96 12.27 -3.15
CA VAL A 42 -11.84 10.97 -3.82
C VAL A 42 -13.20 10.47 -4.28
N ASP A 43 -13.20 9.73 -5.38
CA ASP A 43 -14.40 9.25 -6.08
C ASP A 43 -14.61 7.73 -5.91
N ALA A 44 -13.80 7.09 -5.07
CA ALA A 44 -13.83 5.66 -4.78
C ALA A 44 -13.39 5.37 -3.34
N GLU A 45 -13.71 4.17 -2.86
CA GLU A 45 -13.34 3.60 -1.57
C GLU A 45 -11.85 3.19 -1.49
N ARG A 46 -11.22 3.01 -2.64
CA ARG A 46 -9.78 2.72 -2.77
C ARG A 46 -9.18 3.42 -3.98
N GLY A 47 -7.88 3.68 -3.94
CA GLY A 47 -7.15 4.35 -5.00
C GLY A 47 -5.84 4.97 -4.52
N TYR A 48 -5.36 5.96 -5.25
CA TYR A 48 -4.20 6.76 -4.87
C TYR A 48 -4.37 8.23 -5.24
N VAL A 49 -3.62 9.08 -4.56
CA VAL A 49 -3.45 10.50 -4.88
C VAL A 49 -1.97 10.85 -4.71
N ASP A 50 -1.42 11.63 -5.64
CA ASP A 50 -0.05 12.14 -5.53
C ASP A 50 -0.10 13.55 -4.92
N ILE A 51 0.71 13.80 -3.89
CA ILE A 51 0.87 15.12 -3.29
C ILE A 51 2.28 15.65 -3.59
N ALA A 52 2.37 16.87 -4.09
CA ALA A 52 3.64 17.56 -4.31
C ALA A 52 4.16 18.16 -3.00
N LEU A 53 5.42 17.87 -2.68
CA LEU A 53 6.16 18.44 -1.56
C LEU A 53 7.42 19.14 -2.07
N SER A 54 7.87 20.17 -1.35
CA SER A 54 9.10 20.90 -1.63
C SER A 54 9.58 21.61 -0.35
N GLY A 55 10.72 22.29 -0.37
CA GLY A 55 11.14 23.14 0.76
C GLY A 55 11.50 22.40 2.06
N LEU A 56 11.66 21.07 2.01
CA LEU A 56 12.13 20.27 3.13
C LEU A 56 13.66 20.28 3.22
N PRO A 57 14.24 20.01 4.41
CA PRO A 57 15.65 19.66 4.53
C PRO A 57 16.03 18.49 3.60
N ALA A 58 17.32 18.33 3.31
CA ALA A 58 17.79 17.18 2.56
C ALA A 58 17.34 15.86 3.24
N LEU A 59 16.82 14.92 2.44
CA LEU A 59 16.40 13.59 2.88
C LEU A 59 17.32 12.55 2.22
N PRO A 60 18.53 12.31 2.75
CA PRO A 60 19.48 11.38 2.16
C PRO A 60 19.06 9.90 2.28
N SER A 61 18.16 9.59 3.21
CA SER A 61 17.51 8.27 3.35
C SER A 61 16.02 8.49 3.60
N ALA A 62 15.34 9.02 2.59
CA ALA A 62 13.94 9.40 2.66
C ALA A 62 13.06 8.17 2.88
N ARG A 63 12.17 8.23 3.87
CA ARG A 63 11.12 7.24 4.10
C ARG A 63 9.78 7.91 4.30
N PHE A 64 8.72 7.21 3.93
CA PHE A 64 7.36 7.68 4.05
C PHE A 64 6.56 6.65 4.83
N ALA A 65 6.03 7.07 5.97
CA ALA A 65 5.16 6.25 6.81
C ALA A 65 3.81 6.94 6.93
N THR A 66 2.82 6.20 7.41
CA THR A 66 1.44 6.66 7.54
C THR A 66 0.85 6.21 8.86
N THR A 67 -0.14 6.95 9.33
CA THR A 67 -1.05 6.47 10.37
C THR A 67 -2.17 5.64 9.75
N VAL A 68 -3.02 5.06 10.60
CA VAL A 68 -4.33 4.55 10.14
C VAL A 68 -5.22 5.70 9.62
N LEU A 69 -6.18 5.36 8.76
CA LEU A 69 -7.32 6.24 8.46
C LEU A 69 -8.39 6.07 9.54
N ALA A 70 -8.90 7.19 10.05
CA ALA A 70 -9.96 7.19 11.05
C ALA A 70 -11.12 8.06 10.60
N ALA A 71 -12.35 7.56 10.78
CA ALA A 71 -13.55 8.36 10.61
C ALA A 71 -13.71 9.34 11.78
N PRO A 72 -14.16 10.57 11.54
CA PRO A 72 -14.50 11.47 12.64
C PRO A 72 -15.75 11.00 13.36
N THR A 73 -15.78 11.12 14.69
CA THR A 73 -17.05 11.13 15.42
C THR A 73 -17.67 12.51 15.24
N ARG A 74 -18.72 12.60 14.42
CA ARG A 74 -19.40 13.85 14.07
C ARG A 74 -20.71 14.03 14.84
N THR A 75 -20.93 15.19 15.43
CA THR A 75 -22.25 15.60 15.94
C THR A 75 -22.64 16.97 15.39
N MET A 76 -23.96 17.21 15.28
CA MET A 76 -24.54 18.51 14.97
C MET A 76 -25.13 19.07 16.25
N GLU A 77 -24.60 20.21 16.70
CA GLU A 77 -24.98 20.86 17.94
C GLU A 77 -25.72 22.18 17.64
N VAL A 78 -26.73 22.49 18.46
CA VAL A 78 -27.37 23.81 18.48
C VAL A 78 -26.90 24.56 19.71
N LEU A 79 -26.26 25.71 19.51
CA LEU A 79 -25.66 26.54 20.54
C LEU A 79 -26.38 27.88 20.67
N GLU A 80 -26.95 28.11 21.84
CA GLU A 80 -27.46 29.43 22.26
C GLU A 80 -26.30 30.41 22.52
N PRO A 81 -26.51 31.72 22.36
CA PRO A 81 -25.54 32.74 22.79
C PRO A 81 -25.11 32.54 24.25
N HIS A 82 -23.80 32.49 24.49
CA HIS A 82 -23.28 32.40 25.85
C HIS A 82 -23.44 33.75 26.57
N PRO A 83 -24.06 33.83 27.76
CA PRO A 83 -24.33 35.09 28.44
C PRO A 83 -23.06 35.73 29.04
N SER A 84 -22.07 34.91 29.38
CA SER A 84 -20.79 35.30 29.98
C SER A 84 -19.58 34.66 29.27
N PRO A 85 -19.35 34.96 27.97
CA PRO A 85 -18.39 34.21 27.14
C PRO A 85 -16.93 34.27 27.60
N GLY A 86 -16.59 35.24 28.46
CA GLY A 86 -15.26 35.35 29.07
C GLY A 86 -14.99 34.32 30.18
N THR A 87 -16.03 33.63 30.66
CA THR A 87 -15.97 32.67 31.77
C THR A 87 -16.62 31.34 31.35
N PRO A 88 -16.12 30.65 30.30
CA PRO A 88 -16.82 29.57 29.57
C PRO A 88 -17.22 28.31 30.37
N TYR A 89 -16.91 28.26 31.66
CA TYR A 89 -17.19 27.14 32.56
C TYR A 89 -18.28 27.48 33.61
N ASP A 90 -18.82 28.70 33.61
CA ASP A 90 -19.76 29.18 34.63
C ASP A 90 -21.24 28.86 34.31
N VAL A 91 -21.59 28.67 33.03
CA VAL A 91 -22.95 28.36 32.58
C VAL A 91 -22.97 27.06 31.75
N PRO A 92 -23.01 25.88 32.39
CA PRO A 92 -22.97 24.59 31.70
C PRO A 92 -24.18 24.33 30.78
N GLU A 93 -25.29 25.05 30.94
CA GLU A 93 -26.53 24.85 30.17
C GLU A 93 -26.44 25.34 28.71
N VAL A 94 -25.60 26.34 28.44
CA VAL A 94 -25.47 26.98 27.11
C VAL A 94 -24.25 26.50 26.31
N ILE A 95 -23.37 25.72 26.94
CA ILE A 95 -22.28 25.02 26.25
C ILE A 95 -22.76 23.66 25.72
N ARG A 96 -22.01 23.08 24.80
CA ARG A 96 -22.12 21.65 24.48
C ARG A 96 -20.80 20.98 24.72
N SER A 97 -20.85 19.81 25.33
CA SER A 97 -19.66 19.02 25.61
C SER A 97 -19.93 17.54 25.41
N ARG A 98 -18.87 16.81 25.09
CA ARG A 98 -18.87 15.35 25.05
C ARG A 98 -17.50 14.84 25.45
N THR A 99 -17.47 13.57 25.82
CA THR A 99 -16.21 12.89 26.14
C THR A 99 -15.82 11.93 25.03
N PHE A 100 -14.51 11.73 24.87
CA PHE A 100 -13.93 10.68 24.04
C PHE A 100 -12.81 9.97 24.81
N VAL A 101 -12.39 8.81 24.32
CA VAL A 101 -11.41 7.97 24.99
C VAL A 101 -10.18 7.78 24.12
N VAL A 102 -9.01 7.92 24.73
CA VAL A 102 -7.75 7.42 24.19
C VAL A 102 -7.51 6.06 24.81
N PRO A 103 -7.42 4.99 24.00
CA PRO A 103 -7.23 3.65 24.53
C PRO A 103 -5.94 3.53 25.34
N GLY A 104 -6.02 2.81 26.46
CA GLY A 104 -4.84 2.37 27.20
C GLY A 104 -4.10 1.28 26.43
N ASN A 105 -2.81 1.13 26.70
CA ASN A 105 -2.00 0.06 26.12
C ASN A 105 -2.02 -1.24 26.95
N GLY A 106 -2.60 -1.21 28.15
CA GLY A 106 -2.58 -2.34 29.09
C GLY A 106 -1.33 -2.35 29.98
N LEU A 107 -1.43 -3.03 31.13
CA LEU A 107 -0.35 -3.09 32.11
C LEU A 107 0.90 -3.77 31.52
N GLY A 108 2.05 -3.10 31.58
CA GLY A 108 3.34 -3.63 31.15
C GLY A 108 3.63 -3.55 29.65
N GLN A 109 2.78 -2.88 28.88
CA GLN A 109 3.02 -2.61 27.46
C GLN A 109 3.71 -1.25 27.27
N GLU A 110 4.43 -1.08 26.16
CA GLU A 110 5.02 0.21 25.78
C GLU A 110 3.94 1.23 25.43
N PRO A 111 4.01 2.48 25.93
CA PRO A 111 3.07 3.55 25.57
C PRO A 111 2.93 3.70 24.06
N ALA A 112 1.72 4.00 23.61
CA ALA A 112 1.42 4.33 22.22
C ALA A 112 1.13 5.82 22.11
N ASP A 113 1.73 6.49 21.13
CA ASP A 113 1.38 7.87 20.81
C ASP A 113 0.06 7.91 20.05
N TYR A 114 -0.83 8.83 20.44
CA TYR A 114 -2.08 9.14 19.76
C TYR A 114 -2.09 10.59 19.36
N ARG A 115 -2.52 10.86 18.13
CA ARG A 115 -2.81 12.21 17.65
C ARG A 115 -4.31 12.44 17.69
N ILE A 116 -4.70 13.50 18.37
CA ILE A 116 -6.09 13.88 18.56
C ILE A 116 -6.33 15.16 17.77
N ARG A 117 -7.40 15.15 16.98
CA ARG A 117 -7.91 16.33 16.30
C ARG A 117 -9.35 16.55 16.68
N VAL A 118 -9.67 17.76 17.14
CA VAL A 118 -11.05 18.20 17.37
C VAL A 118 -11.27 19.45 16.53
N SER A 119 -12.37 19.52 15.82
CA SER A 119 -12.69 20.68 14.99
C SER A 119 -14.17 21.03 15.03
N THR A 120 -14.46 22.30 14.78
CA THR A 120 -15.83 22.79 14.58
C THR A 120 -16.00 23.36 13.18
N LEU A 121 -17.22 23.32 12.67
CA LEU A 121 -17.62 24.08 11.48
C LEU A 121 -18.99 24.72 11.74
N ALA A 122 -19.06 26.04 11.60
CA ALA A 122 -20.28 26.83 11.80
C ALA A 122 -20.39 27.94 10.75
N SER A 123 -21.60 28.41 10.50
CA SER A 123 -21.84 29.59 9.67
C SER A 123 -21.50 30.91 10.40
N SER A 124 -21.50 30.92 11.73
CA SER A 124 -21.11 32.05 12.58
C SER A 124 -19.61 32.07 12.90
N GLN A 125 -19.02 33.27 12.96
CA GLN A 125 -17.57 33.45 13.15
C GLN A 125 -17.07 33.36 14.60
N ASP A 126 -17.97 33.23 15.58
CA ASP A 126 -17.68 33.38 17.01
C ASP A 126 -17.88 32.09 17.83
N ILE A 127 -17.55 30.93 17.26
CA ILE A 127 -17.51 29.67 18.01
C ILE A 127 -16.14 29.52 18.67
N GLU A 128 -16.11 29.17 19.95
CA GLU A 128 -14.86 28.80 20.63
C GLU A 128 -14.86 27.30 20.95
N LEU A 129 -13.70 26.66 20.79
CA LEU A 129 -13.46 25.25 21.04
C LEU A 129 -12.46 25.08 22.18
N PHE A 130 -12.75 24.17 23.10
CA PHE A 130 -11.89 23.81 24.23
C PHE A 130 -11.77 22.29 24.28
N VAL A 131 -10.58 21.80 24.61
CA VAL A 131 -10.30 20.37 24.81
C VAL A 131 -9.48 20.20 26.07
N GLY A 132 -9.78 19.17 26.86
CA GLY A 132 -9.00 18.83 28.03
C GLY A 132 -9.15 17.39 28.48
N VAL A 133 -8.47 17.05 29.58
CA VAL A 133 -8.44 15.71 30.17
C VAL A 133 -9.34 15.61 31.39
N GLY A 134 -9.94 14.43 31.59
CA GLY A 134 -10.81 14.11 32.70
C GLY A 134 -12.27 13.90 32.30
N PRO A 135 -13.17 13.77 33.27
CA PRO A 135 -14.55 13.36 33.02
C PRO A 135 -15.48 14.50 32.56
N ALA A 136 -15.11 15.76 32.75
CA ALA A 136 -15.96 16.92 32.46
C ALA A 136 -15.14 18.18 32.15
N PRO A 137 -15.71 19.16 31.41
CA PRO A 137 -15.07 20.45 31.16
C PRO A 137 -14.76 21.22 32.44
N ARG A 138 -13.52 21.69 32.54
CA ARG A 138 -13.03 22.56 33.62
C ARG A 138 -11.72 23.21 33.21
N VAL A 139 -11.42 24.37 33.78
CA VAL A 139 -10.14 25.05 33.55
C VAL A 139 -8.95 24.17 33.94
N GLN A 140 -9.08 23.39 35.03
CA GLN A 140 -8.04 22.47 35.48
C GLN A 140 -8.03 21.20 34.62
N GLY A 141 -7.08 21.14 33.69
CA GLY A 141 -6.94 20.02 32.74
C GLY A 141 -7.34 20.39 31.32
N GLN A 142 -7.67 21.65 31.02
CA GLN A 142 -7.71 22.15 29.65
C GLN A 142 -6.31 22.01 29.03
N ILE A 143 -6.25 21.43 27.83
CA ILE A 143 -5.02 21.19 27.07
C ILE A 143 -4.96 22.12 25.85
N CYS A 144 -6.09 22.38 25.21
CA CYS A 144 -6.17 23.22 24.04
C CYS A 144 -7.40 24.13 24.07
N ARG A 145 -7.24 25.34 23.53
CA ARG A 145 -8.33 26.29 23.24
C ARG A 145 -8.10 26.90 21.86
N SER A 146 -9.13 26.94 21.04
CA SER A 146 -9.19 27.68 19.78
C SER A 146 -10.33 28.69 19.86
N ALA A 147 -9.99 29.96 19.69
CA ALA A 147 -10.91 31.10 19.72
C ALA A 147 -10.59 32.10 18.60
N VAL A 148 -10.18 31.58 17.44
CA VAL A 148 -9.79 32.38 16.28
C VAL A 148 -11.06 32.86 15.57
N ALA A 149 -11.10 34.09 15.08
CA ALA A 149 -12.26 34.54 14.29
C ALA A 149 -12.37 33.71 13.01
N GLY A 150 -13.52 33.06 12.78
CA GLY A 150 -13.75 32.29 11.56
C GLY A 150 -14.72 31.12 11.74
N PRO A 151 -15.17 30.52 10.62
CA PRO A 151 -16.17 29.46 10.63
C PRO A 151 -15.65 28.12 11.16
N ARG A 152 -14.33 27.96 11.30
CA ARG A 152 -13.69 26.70 11.70
C ARG A 152 -12.72 26.93 12.85
N GLN A 153 -12.94 26.22 13.96
CA GLN A 153 -11.97 26.08 15.04
C GLN A 153 -11.33 24.71 14.97
N PHE A 154 -10.08 24.58 15.43
CA PHE A 154 -9.50 23.26 15.63
C PHE A 154 -8.48 23.23 16.76
N CYS A 155 -8.38 22.06 17.39
CA CYS A 155 -7.37 21.70 18.37
C CYS A 155 -6.72 20.40 17.90
N GLU A 156 -5.40 20.42 17.72
CA GLU A 156 -4.62 19.24 17.36
C GLU A 156 -3.45 19.07 18.34
N PHE A 157 -3.30 17.89 18.92
CA PHE A 157 -2.26 17.59 19.89
C PHE A 157 -1.95 16.09 19.93
N THR A 158 -0.79 15.74 20.48
CA THR A 158 -0.36 14.35 20.68
C THR A 158 -0.37 14.00 22.15
N VAL A 159 -0.76 12.78 22.47
CA VAL A 159 -0.77 12.22 23.83
C VAL A 159 -0.17 10.82 23.83
N GLN A 160 0.50 10.46 24.93
CA GLN A 160 0.94 9.09 25.18
C GLN A 160 -0.13 8.32 25.93
N SER A 161 -0.43 7.10 25.49
CA SER A 161 -1.35 6.23 26.21
C SER A 161 -0.79 5.83 27.57
N GLY A 162 -1.69 5.74 28.55
CA GLY A 162 -1.41 5.16 29.85
C GLY A 162 -1.75 3.67 29.91
N PRO A 163 -1.53 3.02 31.07
CA PRO A 163 -1.86 1.60 31.26
C PRO A 163 -3.37 1.30 31.19
N VAL A 164 -4.21 2.33 31.28
CA VAL A 164 -5.67 2.27 31.19
C VAL A 164 -6.17 3.39 30.27
N ASP A 165 -7.38 3.20 29.78
CA ASP A 165 -8.10 4.19 28.97
C ASP A 165 -8.13 5.57 29.64
N GLN A 166 -7.75 6.59 28.87
CA GLN A 166 -7.78 7.97 29.32
C GLN A 166 -8.97 8.69 28.71
N ARG A 167 -9.76 9.34 29.57
CA ARG A 167 -10.92 10.13 29.14
C ARG A 167 -10.54 11.58 28.90
N TYR A 168 -10.97 12.10 27.77
CA TYR A 168 -10.87 13.49 27.37
C TYR A 168 -12.26 14.06 27.18
N TRP A 169 -12.37 15.38 27.30
CA TRP A 169 -13.58 16.14 27.01
C TRP A 169 -13.27 17.18 25.95
N LEU A 170 -14.28 17.46 25.13
CA LEU A 170 -14.32 18.64 24.28
C LEU A 170 -15.55 19.46 24.65
N MET A 171 -15.43 20.77 24.51
CA MET A 171 -16.46 21.74 24.84
C MET A 171 -16.48 22.82 23.77
N VAL A 172 -17.67 23.19 23.31
CA VAL A 172 -17.90 24.29 22.38
C VAL A 172 -18.85 25.30 22.99
N GLN A 173 -18.58 26.58 22.76
CA GLN A 173 -19.46 27.68 23.13
C GLN A 173 -19.68 28.63 21.96
N ASN A 174 -20.81 29.33 21.98
CA ASN A 174 -21.13 30.36 21.01
C ASN A 174 -20.97 31.75 21.66
N ARG A 175 -19.96 32.48 21.20
CA ARG A 175 -19.69 33.87 21.63
C ARG A 175 -20.52 34.91 20.89
N GLY A 176 -21.21 34.48 19.83
CA GLY A 176 -22.05 35.33 19.00
C GLY A 176 -23.39 35.66 19.67
N ALA A 177 -24.09 36.63 19.09
CA ALA A 177 -25.38 37.11 19.61
C ALA A 177 -26.60 36.30 19.12
N ALA A 178 -26.42 35.35 18.21
CA ALA A 178 -27.50 34.55 17.62
C ALA A 178 -27.24 33.05 17.79
N VAL A 179 -28.29 32.24 17.79
CA VAL A 179 -28.20 30.77 17.82
C VAL A 179 -27.38 30.27 16.64
N ALA A 180 -26.47 29.32 16.90
CA ALA A 180 -25.61 28.72 15.89
C ALA A 180 -25.83 27.22 15.79
N GLN A 181 -25.88 26.71 14.57
CA GLN A 181 -25.69 25.29 14.28
C GLN A 181 -24.20 25.02 14.04
N VAL A 182 -23.65 24.07 14.78
CA VAL A 182 -22.21 23.79 14.79
C VAL A 182 -22.00 22.30 14.60
N GLN A 183 -21.27 21.95 13.55
CA GLN A 183 -20.71 20.60 13.41
C GLN A 183 -19.51 20.48 14.34
N VAL A 184 -19.42 19.40 15.11
CA VAL A 184 -18.30 19.09 16.00
C VAL A 184 -17.73 17.72 15.66
N ASP A 185 -16.47 17.70 15.26
CA ASP A 185 -15.74 16.50 14.90
C ASP A 185 -14.65 16.21 15.92
N SER A 186 -14.45 14.94 16.26
CA SER A 186 -13.29 14.47 17.01
C SER A 186 -12.74 13.21 16.39
N VAL A 187 -11.43 13.14 16.27
CA VAL A 187 -10.70 11.99 15.72
C VAL A 187 -9.57 11.64 16.66
N VAL A 188 -9.44 10.35 16.97
CA VAL A 188 -8.33 9.78 17.75
C VAL A 188 -7.59 8.81 16.86
N ILE A 189 -6.36 9.15 16.49
CA ILE A 189 -5.55 8.39 15.54
C ILE A 189 -4.32 7.85 16.27
N SER A 190 -4.12 6.54 16.24
CA SER A 190 -2.87 5.94 16.70
C SER A 190 -1.72 6.44 15.79
N SER A 191 -0.70 7.01 16.42
CA SER A 191 0.55 7.42 15.75
C SER A 191 1.52 6.25 15.60
N ARG A 192 1.16 5.05 16.08
CA ARG A 192 1.95 3.85 15.76
C ARG A 192 2.00 3.69 14.26
N GLU A 193 3.20 3.80 13.73
CA GLU A 193 3.49 3.51 12.34
C GLU A 193 3.04 2.10 12.02
N ARG A 194 2.40 1.95 10.87
CA ARG A 194 2.09 0.63 10.38
C ARG A 194 3.35 0.03 9.77
N THR A 195 4.15 -0.67 10.57
CA THR A 195 5.16 -1.59 10.03
C THR A 195 4.43 -2.76 9.39
N PHE A 196 4.33 -2.74 8.07
CA PHE A 196 3.63 -3.75 7.32
C PHE A 196 4.42 -5.07 7.34
N PHE A 197 3.99 -6.01 8.17
CA PHE A 197 4.39 -7.42 8.09
C PHE A 197 3.11 -8.27 8.05
N PRO A 198 2.62 -8.70 6.87
CA PRO A 198 1.49 -9.60 6.81
C PRO A 198 2.04 -11.02 6.91
N LEU A 199 2.19 -11.54 8.12
CA LEU A 199 2.26 -13.00 8.30
C LEU A 199 0.98 -13.61 8.89
N ALA A 200 -0.02 -12.81 9.27
CA ALA A 200 -1.35 -13.33 9.62
C ALA A 200 -2.39 -12.21 9.80
N GLY A 201 -3.59 -12.35 9.21
CA GLY A 201 -4.78 -11.62 9.69
C GLY A 201 -5.89 -11.35 8.66
N PRO A 202 -7.11 -11.89 8.83
CA PRO A 202 -8.31 -11.64 8.01
C PRO A 202 -9.11 -10.37 8.39
N ASP A 203 -8.49 -9.40 9.07
CA ASP A 203 -9.12 -8.13 9.43
C ASP A 203 -8.42 -6.99 8.68
N THR A 204 -8.86 -6.70 7.46
CA THR A 204 -8.35 -5.55 6.70
C THR A 204 -8.95 -4.27 7.29
N VAL A 205 -8.26 -3.71 8.27
CA VAL A 205 -8.41 -2.33 8.74
C VAL A 205 -8.20 -1.38 7.53
N PRO A 206 -8.96 -0.27 7.42
CA PRO A 206 -8.69 0.80 6.45
C PRO A 206 -7.20 1.10 6.38
N TYR A 207 -6.61 1.01 5.18
CA TYR A 207 -5.18 1.21 5.03
C TYR A 207 -4.85 2.49 4.27
N LEU A 208 -3.76 3.09 4.72
CA LEU A 208 -3.11 4.25 4.14
C LEU A 208 -1.64 3.88 3.98
N VAL A 209 -1.08 4.07 2.81
CA VAL A 209 0.34 3.84 2.53
C VAL A 209 0.88 5.06 1.81
N ALA A 210 2.12 5.43 2.09
CA ALA A 210 2.80 6.52 1.39
C ALA A 210 4.10 6.02 0.79
N THR A 211 4.39 6.43 -0.45
CA THR A 211 5.64 6.10 -1.15
C THR A 211 6.15 7.33 -1.89
N GLY A 212 7.46 7.42 -2.07
CA GLY A 212 8.13 8.54 -2.73
C GLY A 212 9.60 8.18 -3.01
N PRO A 213 10.44 9.13 -3.41
CA PRO A 213 11.86 8.89 -3.67
C PRO A 213 12.64 8.44 -2.43
N GLY A 214 13.68 7.61 -2.61
CA GLY A 214 14.59 7.21 -1.52
C GLY A 214 15.56 8.31 -1.10
N ARG A 215 15.74 9.34 -1.95
CA ARG A 215 16.62 10.48 -1.70
C ARG A 215 16.02 11.76 -2.25
N VAL A 216 16.10 12.84 -1.47
CA VAL A 216 15.65 14.18 -1.89
C VAL A 216 16.72 15.21 -1.51
N PRO A 217 17.28 15.96 -2.48
CA PRO A 217 18.16 17.09 -2.17
C PRO A 217 17.40 18.20 -1.44
N GLU A 218 18.11 19.02 -0.67
CA GLU A 218 17.50 20.12 0.09
C GLU A 218 16.63 21.02 -0.81
N GLY A 219 15.43 21.35 -0.32
CA GLY A 219 14.48 22.24 -0.96
C GLY A 219 13.84 21.71 -2.25
N SER A 220 14.29 20.57 -2.78
CA SER A 220 13.90 20.11 -4.12
C SER A 220 12.45 19.57 -4.12
N PRO A 221 11.68 19.80 -5.20
CA PRO A 221 10.33 19.29 -5.31
C PRO A 221 10.32 17.79 -5.63
N PHE A 222 9.37 17.08 -5.01
CA PHE A 222 9.11 15.66 -5.24
C PHE A 222 7.66 15.31 -4.90
N ASP A 223 7.17 14.22 -5.49
CA ASP A 223 5.84 13.72 -5.22
C ASP A 223 5.87 12.60 -4.19
N VAL A 224 4.86 12.59 -3.32
CA VAL A 224 4.53 11.45 -2.46
C VAL A 224 3.20 10.87 -2.92
N ARG A 225 3.24 9.62 -3.34
CA ARG A 225 2.04 8.85 -3.63
C ARG A 225 1.42 8.35 -2.34
N ILE A 226 0.18 8.74 -2.12
CA ILE A 226 -0.66 8.26 -1.02
C ILE A 226 -1.65 7.25 -1.59
N ILE A 227 -1.62 6.03 -1.07
CA ILE A 227 -2.49 4.92 -1.44
C ILE A 227 -3.50 4.73 -0.31
N TYR A 228 -4.78 4.58 -0.63
CA TYR A 228 -5.83 4.32 0.33
C TYR A 228 -6.72 3.17 -0.12
N ASP A 229 -7.25 2.44 0.84
CA ASP A 229 -8.26 1.41 0.64
C ASP A 229 -9.01 1.21 1.95
N ASP A 230 -10.22 1.74 1.95
CA ASP A 230 -11.14 1.72 3.05
C ASP A 230 -12.51 1.38 2.49
N PRO A 231 -12.96 0.11 2.56
CA PRO A 231 -14.28 -0.30 2.09
C PRO A 231 -15.42 0.56 2.64
N SER A 232 -15.27 1.13 3.84
CA SER A 232 -16.27 1.97 4.51
C SER A 232 -16.24 3.44 4.07
N LEU A 233 -15.32 3.83 3.19
CA LEU A 233 -15.25 5.15 2.58
C LEU A 233 -16.29 5.28 1.45
N VAL A 234 -17.56 5.41 1.87
CA VAL A 234 -18.74 5.58 1.01
C VAL A 234 -19.12 7.06 0.85
N PRO A 235 -19.89 7.45 -0.20
CA PRO A 235 -20.25 8.85 -0.45
C PRO A 235 -20.75 9.61 0.78
N GLY A 236 -20.24 10.82 0.98
CA GLY A 236 -20.58 11.69 2.11
C GLY A 236 -19.76 11.42 3.39
N THR A 237 -18.85 10.45 3.38
CA THR A 237 -17.97 10.18 4.53
C THR A 237 -16.60 10.84 4.39
N GLU A 238 -15.93 11.03 5.53
CA GLU A 238 -14.59 11.59 5.63
C GLU A 238 -13.63 10.65 6.38
N ARG A 239 -12.34 10.70 6.06
CA ARG A 239 -11.28 9.99 6.78
C ARG A 239 -10.07 10.87 7.01
N PHE A 240 -9.54 10.81 8.21
CA PHE A 240 -8.35 11.56 8.62
C PHE A 240 -7.17 10.62 8.83
N GLY A 241 -6.00 11.03 8.37
CA GLY A 241 -4.73 10.36 8.61
C GLY A 241 -3.57 11.34 8.52
N TYR A 242 -2.35 10.82 8.64
CA TYR A 242 -1.14 11.61 8.48
C TYR A 242 -0.11 10.86 7.62
N VAL A 243 0.62 11.62 6.82
CA VAL A 243 1.85 11.18 6.16
C VAL A 243 3.03 11.69 6.99
N LEU A 244 3.90 10.76 7.38
CA LEU A 244 5.14 11.04 8.10
C LEU A 244 6.29 10.98 7.09
N VAL A 245 6.93 12.13 6.87
CA VAL A 245 8.17 12.19 6.07
C VAL A 245 9.33 11.99 7.02
N LYS A 246 10.24 11.09 6.66
CA LYS A 246 11.36 10.69 7.49
C LYS A 246 12.70 10.75 6.76
N THR A 247 13.77 10.91 7.53
CA THR A 247 15.13 10.57 7.12
C THR A 247 15.68 9.50 8.07
N GLY A 248 15.97 8.31 7.53
CA GLY A 248 16.11 7.11 8.35
C GLY A 248 14.84 6.91 9.19
N ASP A 249 14.98 6.77 10.50
CA ASP A 249 13.84 6.60 11.41
C ASP A 249 13.34 7.93 12.03
N THR A 250 13.99 9.05 11.72
CA THR A 250 13.63 10.37 12.28
C THR A 250 12.54 11.04 11.45
N VAL A 251 11.42 11.39 12.07
CA VAL A 251 10.33 12.18 11.45
C VAL A 251 10.77 13.63 11.29
N VAL A 252 10.76 14.13 10.06
CA VAL A 252 11.12 15.52 9.72
C VAL A 252 9.91 16.38 9.36
N ALA A 253 8.82 15.76 8.91
CA ALA A 253 7.56 16.44 8.67
C ALA A 253 6.38 15.49 8.92
N THR A 254 5.26 16.07 9.34
CA THR A 254 3.99 15.37 9.52
C THR A 254 2.92 16.16 8.77
N ILE A 255 2.33 15.53 7.77
CA ILE A 255 1.39 16.16 6.84
C ILE A 255 0.01 15.56 7.11
N PRO A 256 -0.95 16.35 7.62
CA PRO A 256 -2.33 15.89 7.79
C PRO A 256 -2.98 15.66 6.43
N VAL A 257 -3.70 14.55 6.29
CA VAL A 257 -4.48 14.23 5.09
C VAL A 257 -5.93 13.97 5.47
N ASN A 258 -6.85 14.64 4.79
CA ASN A 258 -8.29 14.50 4.97
C ASN A 258 -8.93 14.06 3.66
N PHE A 259 -9.44 12.84 3.63
CA PHE A 259 -10.15 12.28 2.50
C PHE A 259 -11.63 12.62 2.62
N SER A 260 -12.21 13.16 1.55
CA SER A 260 -13.67 13.34 1.42
C SER A 260 -14.17 12.47 0.27
N ARG A 261 -15.07 11.54 0.57
CA ARG A 261 -15.68 10.70 -0.47
C ARG A 261 -16.82 11.47 -1.15
N THR A 262 -16.57 11.86 -2.39
CA THR A 262 -17.48 12.66 -3.23
C THR A 262 -18.01 11.83 -4.40
N GLY A 263 -19.12 12.26 -5.00
CA GLY A 263 -19.70 11.61 -6.18
C GLY A 263 -20.66 10.45 -5.88
N GLU A 264 -21.13 9.81 -6.96
CA GLU A 264 -22.06 8.69 -6.88
C GLU A 264 -21.39 7.44 -6.28
N PRO A 265 -22.17 6.52 -5.66
CA PRO A 265 -21.65 5.25 -5.20
C PRO A 265 -21.03 4.45 -6.35
N SER A 266 -19.72 4.34 -6.32
CA SER A 266 -18.91 3.55 -7.24
C SER A 266 -17.92 2.71 -6.43
N PHE A 267 -17.59 1.54 -6.97
CA PHE A 267 -16.66 0.60 -6.36
C PHE A 267 -15.56 0.25 -7.35
N GLN A 268 -14.32 0.33 -6.89
CA GLN A 268 -13.16 -0.07 -7.69
C GLN A 268 -13.12 -1.60 -7.79
N PRO A 269 -12.61 -2.13 -8.91
CA PRO A 269 -12.36 -3.56 -9.00
C PRO A 269 -11.44 -4.04 -7.88
N PHE A 270 -11.58 -5.31 -7.49
CA PHE A 270 -10.69 -5.94 -6.52
C PHE A 270 -10.49 -7.42 -6.86
N ALA A 271 -9.23 -7.85 -6.98
CA ALA A 271 -8.86 -9.24 -7.18
C ALA A 271 -8.87 -9.97 -5.83
N LEU A 272 -9.81 -10.88 -5.63
CA LEU A 272 -9.94 -11.67 -4.41
C LEU A 272 -8.85 -12.75 -4.35
N ALA A 273 -8.11 -12.78 -3.24
CA ALA A 273 -7.20 -13.88 -2.94
C ALA A 273 -7.97 -15.10 -2.41
N ASN A 274 -7.47 -16.29 -2.76
CA ASN A 274 -8.10 -17.55 -2.36
C ASN A 274 -8.15 -17.71 -0.83
N GLY A 275 -9.36 -17.79 -0.27
CA GLY A 275 -9.61 -18.02 1.15
C GLY A 275 -9.41 -16.80 2.05
N VAL A 276 -9.26 -15.61 1.47
CA VAL A 276 -9.06 -14.36 2.22
C VAL A 276 -10.37 -13.57 2.25
N ASP A 277 -10.72 -13.03 3.43
CA ASP A 277 -11.87 -12.12 3.57
C ASP A 277 -11.56 -10.74 2.99
N ARG A 278 -12.54 -10.19 2.28
CA ARG A 278 -12.60 -8.79 1.86
C ARG A 278 -13.83 -8.14 2.48
N PRO A 279 -13.67 -7.16 3.38
CA PRO A 279 -14.77 -6.33 3.84
C PRO A 279 -15.38 -5.55 2.67
N VAL A 280 -16.69 -5.38 2.72
CA VAL A 280 -17.46 -4.61 1.76
C VAL A 280 -18.50 -3.80 2.53
N THR A 281 -18.58 -2.50 2.24
CA THR A 281 -19.64 -1.61 2.73
C THR A 281 -20.46 -1.14 1.55
N LEU A 282 -21.78 -1.36 1.60
CA LEU A 282 -22.71 -1.02 0.53
C LEU A 282 -23.74 -0.02 1.04
N PRO A 283 -23.79 1.21 0.51
CA PRO A 283 -24.91 2.12 0.75
C PRO A 283 -26.25 1.53 0.24
N PRO A 284 -27.39 2.08 0.68
CA PRO A 284 -28.71 1.65 0.25
C PRO A 284 -28.86 1.62 -1.27
N GLY A 285 -29.42 0.55 -1.81
CA GLY A 285 -29.69 0.41 -3.26
C GLY A 285 -28.44 0.24 -4.14
N THR A 286 -27.26 0.06 -3.55
CA THR A 286 -26.00 -0.10 -4.29
C THR A 286 -25.61 -1.56 -4.44
N ARG A 287 -24.66 -1.81 -5.36
CA ARG A 287 -24.03 -3.12 -5.53
C ARG A 287 -22.56 -2.96 -5.86
N HIS A 288 -21.76 -3.94 -5.46
CA HIS A 288 -20.39 -4.07 -5.93
C HIS A 288 -20.30 -5.24 -6.92
N ASP A 289 -20.08 -4.94 -8.19
CA ASP A 289 -20.10 -5.90 -9.30
C ASP A 289 -18.73 -6.13 -9.96
N ARG A 290 -17.63 -5.84 -9.25
CA ARG A 290 -16.25 -5.95 -9.75
C ARG A 290 -15.29 -6.66 -8.79
N LEU A 291 -15.82 -7.41 -7.83
CA LEU A 291 -15.05 -8.34 -7.00
C LEU A 291 -14.88 -9.63 -7.79
N TYR A 292 -13.66 -10.07 -8.04
CA TYR A 292 -13.42 -11.22 -8.93
C TYR A 292 -12.31 -12.14 -8.42
N ILE A 293 -12.36 -13.40 -8.86
CA ILE A 293 -11.30 -14.37 -8.70
C ILE A 293 -11.10 -15.12 -10.02
N ASP A 294 -9.84 -15.35 -10.39
CA ASP A 294 -9.49 -16.07 -11.59
C ASP A 294 -9.26 -17.55 -11.26
N VAL A 295 -9.99 -18.44 -11.93
CA VAL A 295 -10.04 -19.87 -11.63
C VAL A 295 -9.19 -20.67 -12.62
N PRO A 296 -8.20 -21.45 -12.16
CA PRO A 296 -7.33 -22.22 -13.05
C PRO A 296 -8.08 -23.39 -13.73
N ALA A 297 -7.48 -23.98 -14.76
CA ALA A 297 -8.05 -25.11 -15.53
C ALA A 297 -8.36 -26.37 -14.71
N HIS A 298 -7.83 -26.44 -13.49
CA HIS A 298 -8.00 -27.56 -12.56
C HIS A 298 -8.76 -27.14 -11.29
N GLY A 299 -9.58 -26.08 -11.37
CA GLY A 299 -10.49 -25.70 -10.28
C GLY A 299 -11.57 -26.77 -10.07
N GLY A 300 -11.61 -27.40 -8.89
CA GLY A 300 -12.63 -28.41 -8.60
C GLY A 300 -13.94 -27.79 -8.13
N THR A 301 -13.87 -26.90 -7.14
CA THR A 301 -15.03 -26.20 -6.59
C THR A 301 -14.62 -24.79 -6.17
N VAL A 302 -15.50 -23.82 -6.35
CA VAL A 302 -15.37 -22.51 -5.68
C VAL A 302 -16.58 -22.27 -4.79
N GLN A 303 -16.31 -21.68 -3.64
CA GLN A 303 -17.30 -21.25 -2.68
C GLN A 303 -17.15 -19.76 -2.48
N PHE A 304 -18.22 -19.02 -2.77
CA PHE A 304 -18.34 -17.61 -2.44
C PHE A 304 -19.22 -17.47 -1.22
N SER A 305 -18.76 -16.75 -0.21
CA SER A 305 -19.54 -16.51 1.00
C SER A 305 -19.57 -15.04 1.38
N ALA A 306 -20.77 -14.53 1.66
CA ALA A 306 -20.99 -13.27 2.35
C ALA A 306 -21.37 -13.58 3.79
N SER A 307 -20.68 -12.99 4.76
CA SER A 307 -20.82 -13.30 6.19
C SER A 307 -20.71 -12.02 7.02
N GLN A 308 -21.15 -12.07 8.29
CA GLN A 308 -21.11 -10.92 9.20
C GLN A 308 -21.82 -9.69 8.61
N SER A 309 -22.91 -9.92 7.88
CA SER A 309 -23.72 -8.84 7.31
C SER A 309 -24.41 -8.06 8.43
N THR A 310 -24.42 -6.73 8.39
CA THR A 310 -25.20 -5.90 9.35
C THR A 310 -26.65 -5.66 8.91
N GLY A 311 -27.02 -6.12 7.72
CA GLY A 311 -28.37 -6.00 7.17
C GLY A 311 -28.59 -6.92 5.97
N ASP A 312 -29.74 -6.79 5.31
CA ASP A 312 -30.11 -7.66 4.19
C ASP A 312 -29.21 -7.48 2.97
N VAL A 313 -28.67 -8.59 2.47
CA VAL A 313 -27.85 -8.60 1.25
C VAL A 313 -28.27 -9.69 0.27
N GLU A 314 -27.92 -9.47 -0.99
CA GLU A 314 -27.94 -10.49 -2.02
C GLU A 314 -26.53 -10.78 -2.53
N LEU A 315 -26.26 -12.05 -2.82
CA LEU A 315 -25.02 -12.52 -3.43
C LEU A 315 -25.35 -13.31 -4.69
N TYR A 316 -24.82 -12.91 -5.83
CA TYR A 316 -24.76 -13.77 -7.01
C TYR A 316 -23.35 -13.89 -7.55
N VAL A 317 -23.12 -14.92 -8.36
CA VAL A 317 -21.84 -15.14 -9.04
C VAL A 317 -22.07 -15.25 -10.53
N ALA A 318 -21.09 -14.77 -11.31
CA ALA A 318 -21.16 -14.83 -12.76
C ALA A 318 -19.78 -15.13 -13.34
N ARG A 319 -19.76 -15.91 -14.42
CA ARG A 319 -18.52 -16.26 -15.12
C ARG A 319 -18.34 -15.42 -16.37
N GLN A 320 -17.09 -15.07 -16.64
CA GLN A 320 -16.60 -14.61 -17.92
C GLN A 320 -15.42 -15.50 -18.35
N ASP A 321 -15.16 -15.60 -19.65
CA ASP A 321 -13.89 -16.15 -20.13
C ASP A 321 -12.70 -15.26 -19.70
N TRP A 322 -11.49 -15.70 -20.00
CA TRP A 322 -10.29 -14.95 -19.63
C TRP A 322 -10.33 -13.51 -20.15
N PRO A 323 -9.89 -12.54 -19.34
CA PRO A 323 -9.93 -11.13 -19.72
C PRO A 323 -9.04 -10.88 -20.94
N ALA A 324 -9.53 -10.08 -21.89
CA ALA A 324 -8.74 -9.63 -23.03
C ALA A 324 -7.99 -8.31 -22.74
N THR A 325 -8.43 -7.55 -21.73
CA THR A 325 -7.88 -6.25 -21.36
C THR A 325 -7.51 -6.23 -19.87
N PRO A 326 -6.55 -5.37 -19.47
CA PRO A 326 -6.14 -5.23 -18.07
C PRO A 326 -7.24 -4.69 -17.16
N THR A 327 -8.12 -3.86 -17.71
CA THR A 327 -9.21 -3.20 -16.99
C THR A 327 -10.31 -4.18 -16.66
N ILE A 328 -10.83 -4.12 -15.43
CA ILE A 328 -11.90 -5.00 -14.98
C ILE A 328 -13.26 -4.33 -15.20
N GLY A 329 -14.07 -4.90 -16.09
CA GLY A 329 -15.44 -4.48 -16.33
C GLY A 329 -16.41 -4.92 -15.22
N PRO A 330 -17.66 -4.42 -15.24
CA PRO A 330 -18.72 -4.96 -14.40
C PRO A 330 -18.98 -6.43 -14.73
N ALA A 331 -19.42 -7.20 -13.73
CA ALA A 331 -19.79 -8.60 -13.88
C ALA A 331 -20.89 -8.79 -14.93
N PRO A 332 -20.84 -9.88 -15.73
CA PRO A 332 -21.97 -10.26 -16.56
C PRO A 332 -23.19 -10.64 -15.71
N ALA A 333 -24.37 -10.70 -16.33
CA ALA A 333 -25.57 -11.18 -15.67
C ALA A 333 -25.44 -12.67 -15.30
N TRP A 334 -26.03 -13.08 -14.17
CA TRP A 334 -26.10 -14.48 -13.75
C TRP A 334 -27.13 -15.31 -14.56
N ASN A 335 -27.80 -14.68 -15.54
CA ASN A 335 -28.72 -15.31 -16.49
C ASN A 335 -29.83 -16.18 -15.87
N ASN A 336 -30.28 -15.82 -14.67
CA ASN A 336 -31.33 -16.52 -13.95
C ASN A 336 -31.03 -18.02 -13.65
N VAL A 337 -29.76 -18.44 -13.64
CA VAL A 337 -29.36 -19.82 -13.34
C VAL A 337 -29.58 -20.13 -11.85
N PRO A 338 -30.55 -21.00 -11.49
CA PRO A 338 -30.79 -21.37 -10.10
C PRO A 338 -29.54 -22.01 -9.50
N GLY A 339 -29.11 -21.54 -8.32
CA GLY A 339 -27.88 -22.00 -7.67
C GLY A 339 -26.75 -20.98 -7.66
N LEU A 340 -26.69 -20.07 -8.63
CA LEU A 340 -25.67 -19.00 -8.69
C LEU A 340 -26.04 -17.72 -7.93
N ARG A 341 -27.22 -17.67 -7.30
CA ARG A 341 -27.70 -16.55 -6.48
C ARG A 341 -28.22 -17.03 -5.13
N ARG A 342 -27.99 -16.23 -4.09
CA ARG A 342 -28.63 -16.31 -2.77
C ARG A 342 -29.03 -14.88 -2.36
N ALA A 343 -30.08 -14.76 -1.59
CA ALA A 343 -30.61 -13.47 -1.12
C ALA A 343 -31.05 -13.58 0.34
N ASN A 344 -31.25 -12.43 0.98
CA ASN A 344 -31.82 -12.28 2.31
C ASN A 344 -30.98 -12.88 3.44
N ALA A 345 -29.68 -12.60 3.46
CA ALA A 345 -28.93 -12.71 4.71
C ALA A 345 -29.15 -11.42 5.48
N GLY A 346 -29.95 -11.47 6.55
CA GLY A 346 -30.12 -10.35 7.48
C GLY A 346 -28.91 -10.15 8.39
N ASP A 347 -29.10 -9.40 9.48
CA ASP A 347 -28.05 -9.12 10.46
C ASP A 347 -27.44 -10.41 11.05
N GLY A 348 -26.10 -10.49 11.05
CA GLY A 348 -25.32 -11.69 11.37
C GLY A 348 -25.41 -12.82 10.34
N GLY A 349 -26.11 -12.61 9.22
CA GLY A 349 -26.44 -13.62 8.22
C GLY A 349 -25.25 -14.15 7.41
N PHE A 350 -25.48 -15.29 6.76
CA PHE A 350 -24.49 -15.99 5.94
C PHE A 350 -25.11 -16.44 4.62
N LEU A 351 -24.59 -15.95 3.49
CA LEU A 351 -24.91 -16.44 2.15
C LEU A 351 -23.75 -17.28 1.62
N ASN A 352 -24.10 -18.33 0.89
CA ASN A 352 -23.12 -19.22 0.27
C ASN A 352 -23.57 -19.62 -1.13
N VAL A 353 -22.74 -19.29 -2.12
CA VAL A 353 -22.86 -19.77 -3.49
C VAL A 353 -21.71 -20.73 -3.75
N ARG A 354 -22.04 -22.01 -3.90
CA ARG A 354 -21.09 -23.07 -4.24
C ARG A 354 -21.26 -23.46 -5.69
N VAL A 355 -20.16 -23.44 -6.44
CA VAL A 355 -20.11 -23.89 -7.83
C VAL A 355 -19.19 -25.10 -7.91
N VAL A 356 -19.75 -26.22 -8.37
CA VAL A 356 -19.04 -27.48 -8.65
C VAL A 356 -18.75 -27.60 -10.14
N ASP A 357 -17.78 -28.45 -10.51
CA ASP A 357 -17.33 -28.65 -11.90
C ASP A 357 -16.95 -27.34 -12.58
N LEU A 358 -16.10 -26.58 -11.88
CA LEU A 358 -15.88 -25.17 -12.15
C LEU A 358 -15.12 -24.93 -13.47
N PRO A 359 -15.75 -24.38 -14.52
CA PRO A 359 -15.01 -24.06 -15.74
C PRO A 359 -13.98 -22.96 -15.46
N PRO A 360 -12.72 -23.11 -15.94
CA PRO A 360 -11.69 -22.08 -15.82
C PRO A 360 -12.14 -20.74 -16.39
N GLY A 361 -11.60 -19.66 -15.88
CA GLY A 361 -11.95 -18.31 -16.30
C GLY A 361 -12.13 -17.36 -15.12
N ARG A 362 -12.65 -16.18 -15.41
CA ARG A 362 -12.94 -15.17 -14.38
C ARG A 362 -14.30 -15.41 -13.77
N TRP A 363 -14.34 -15.44 -12.45
CA TRP A 363 -15.58 -15.49 -11.68
C TRP A 363 -15.75 -14.22 -10.87
N TYR A 364 -16.86 -13.53 -11.08
CA TYR A 364 -17.26 -12.38 -10.28
C TYR A 364 -18.14 -12.82 -9.13
N ALA A 365 -17.97 -12.16 -7.99
CA ALA A 365 -18.91 -12.16 -6.89
C ALA A 365 -19.58 -10.79 -6.85
N VAL A 366 -20.90 -10.78 -6.96
CA VAL A 366 -21.69 -9.54 -6.94
C VAL A 366 -22.52 -9.52 -5.69
N VAL A 367 -22.29 -8.50 -4.88
CA VAL A 367 -23.05 -8.24 -3.65
C VAL A 367 -23.90 -7.00 -3.82
N THR A 368 -25.18 -7.11 -3.47
CA THR A 368 -26.17 -6.04 -3.60
C THR A 368 -26.80 -5.78 -2.24
N ASN A 369 -26.99 -4.50 -1.90
CA ASN A 369 -27.78 -4.07 -0.76
C ASN A 369 -29.15 -3.58 -1.26
N PRO A 370 -30.21 -4.40 -1.18
CA PRO A 370 -31.57 -3.99 -1.54
C PRO A 370 -32.26 -3.13 -0.46
N GLY A 371 -31.65 -2.99 0.72
CA GLY A 371 -32.22 -2.30 1.87
C GLY A 371 -32.13 -0.78 1.80
N THR A 372 -32.59 -0.15 2.89
CA THR A 372 -32.62 1.31 3.06
C THR A 372 -31.50 1.85 3.94
N GLU A 373 -30.70 0.97 4.55
CA GLU A 373 -29.57 1.31 5.41
C GLU A 373 -28.26 0.82 4.80
N THR A 374 -27.14 1.41 5.21
CA THR A 374 -25.81 0.95 4.77
C THR A 374 -25.51 -0.41 5.41
N VAL A 375 -24.98 -1.34 4.63
CA VAL A 375 -24.63 -2.69 5.11
C VAL A 375 -23.13 -2.93 5.01
N ASP A 376 -22.55 -3.44 6.09
CA ASP A 376 -21.19 -3.97 6.14
C ASP A 376 -21.25 -5.50 6.11
N LEU A 377 -20.34 -6.14 5.37
CA LEU A 377 -20.18 -7.59 5.34
C LEU A 377 -18.72 -8.00 5.06
N LYS A 378 -18.39 -9.28 5.26
CA LYS A 378 -17.16 -9.91 4.77
C LYS A 378 -17.47 -10.87 3.62
N LEU A 379 -16.85 -10.63 2.47
CA LEU A 379 -16.89 -11.51 1.30
C LEU A 379 -15.63 -12.38 1.22
N ARG A 380 -15.79 -13.68 0.97
CA ARG A 380 -14.68 -14.61 0.73
C ARG A 380 -14.93 -15.43 -0.53
N ALA A 381 -13.87 -15.63 -1.33
CA ALA A 381 -13.84 -16.63 -2.39
C ALA A 381 -12.85 -17.73 -2.03
N GLN A 382 -13.31 -18.98 -1.93
CA GLN A 382 -12.50 -20.14 -1.60
C GLN A 382 -12.55 -21.15 -2.73
N ILE A 383 -11.43 -21.32 -3.42
CA ILE A 383 -11.20 -22.36 -4.42
C ILE A 383 -10.64 -23.60 -3.72
N TYR A 384 -11.29 -24.72 -3.98
CA TYR A 384 -10.85 -26.07 -3.64
C TYR A 384 -10.37 -26.72 -4.95
N PRO A 385 -9.07 -26.64 -5.28
CA PRO A 385 -8.53 -27.21 -6.50
C PRO A 385 -8.53 -28.74 -6.43
N SER A 386 -8.65 -29.37 -7.60
CA SER A 386 -8.41 -30.80 -7.71
C SER A 386 -6.91 -31.11 -7.51
N PRO A 387 -6.54 -32.30 -7.03
CA PRO A 387 -5.16 -32.65 -6.74
C PRO A 387 -4.35 -32.80 -8.05
N HIS A 388 -3.63 -31.75 -8.42
CA HIS A 388 -2.62 -31.75 -9.49
C HIS A 388 -1.35 -31.05 -9.01
N ALA A 389 -0.24 -31.23 -9.72
CA ALA A 389 0.94 -30.39 -9.51
C ALA A 389 0.80 -29.12 -10.37
N THR A 390 1.27 -27.97 -9.87
CA THR A 390 1.46 -26.80 -10.74
C THR A 390 2.48 -27.15 -11.82
N ARG A 391 2.17 -26.79 -13.07
CA ARG A 391 3.05 -27.06 -14.22
C ARG A 391 3.73 -25.80 -14.74
N LEU A 392 3.43 -24.66 -14.10
CA LEU A 392 3.99 -23.38 -14.48
C LEU A 392 5.52 -23.43 -14.43
N ARG A 393 6.16 -22.94 -15.49
CA ARG A 393 7.62 -22.94 -15.62
C ARG A 393 8.17 -21.58 -15.21
N SER A 394 9.35 -21.56 -14.61
CA SER A 394 10.02 -20.28 -14.39
C SER A 394 10.45 -19.64 -15.72
N GLY A 395 10.48 -18.33 -15.81
CA GLY A 395 10.92 -17.59 -17.01
C GLY A 395 10.28 -16.21 -17.11
N GLN A 396 10.44 -15.60 -18.29
CA GLN A 396 9.80 -14.33 -18.61
C GLN A 396 8.40 -14.55 -19.14
N TYR A 397 7.47 -13.74 -18.68
CA TYR A 397 6.07 -13.76 -19.05
C TYR A 397 5.65 -12.37 -19.50
N VAL A 398 5.05 -12.31 -20.70
CA VAL A 398 4.55 -11.07 -21.30
C VAL A 398 3.15 -11.28 -21.84
N ASN A 399 2.41 -10.18 -22.01
CA ASN A 399 1.18 -10.16 -22.77
C ASN A 399 1.51 -9.73 -24.21
N PRO A 400 1.44 -10.61 -25.22
CA PRO A 400 1.82 -10.25 -26.59
C PRO A 400 0.96 -9.12 -27.18
N ALA A 401 -0.28 -8.95 -26.71
CA ALA A 401 -1.15 -7.86 -27.14
C ALA A 401 -0.78 -6.51 -26.50
N ARG A 402 0.04 -6.54 -25.44
CA ARG A 402 0.49 -5.37 -24.67
C ARG A 402 2.00 -5.43 -24.40
N ASP A 403 2.76 -5.85 -25.42
CA ASP A 403 4.21 -5.96 -25.32
C ASP A 403 4.87 -4.62 -24.96
N GLY A 404 5.99 -4.71 -24.25
CA GLY A 404 6.76 -3.58 -23.71
C GLY A 404 6.90 -3.56 -22.19
N HIS A 405 6.16 -4.41 -21.49
CA HIS A 405 6.27 -4.70 -20.06
C HIS A 405 6.04 -6.19 -19.80
N GLY A 406 6.36 -6.66 -18.61
CA GLY A 406 6.17 -8.06 -18.26
C GLY A 406 6.83 -8.41 -16.94
N LEU A 407 6.61 -9.64 -16.49
CA LEU A 407 7.25 -10.12 -15.28
C LEU A 407 8.14 -11.31 -15.57
N PHE A 408 9.15 -11.47 -14.74
CA PHE A 408 9.78 -12.76 -14.59
C PHE A 408 9.19 -13.47 -13.39
N LEU A 409 8.92 -14.76 -13.55
CA LEU A 409 8.56 -15.66 -12.47
C LEU A 409 9.70 -16.65 -12.28
N ASP A 410 10.30 -16.63 -11.09
CA ASP A 410 11.42 -17.47 -10.74
C ASP A 410 11.16 -18.27 -9.48
N PHE A 411 11.86 -19.40 -9.37
CA PHE A 411 11.80 -20.29 -8.21
C PHE A 411 13.10 -20.19 -7.44
N ALA A 412 13.00 -20.14 -6.12
CA ALA A 412 14.11 -20.07 -5.18
C ALA A 412 13.97 -21.13 -4.09
N GLY A 413 15.05 -21.34 -3.33
CA GLY A 413 15.14 -22.41 -2.33
C GLY A 413 15.99 -23.59 -2.79
N PRO A 414 15.98 -24.71 -2.03
CA PRO A 414 16.82 -25.88 -2.30
C PRO A 414 16.69 -26.40 -3.74
N ALA A 415 17.83 -26.68 -4.39
CA ALA A 415 17.84 -27.11 -5.79
C ALA A 415 16.93 -28.33 -6.03
N GLY A 416 16.03 -28.23 -7.01
CA GLY A 416 15.04 -29.27 -7.34
C GLY A 416 13.80 -29.29 -6.44
N PHE A 417 13.83 -28.60 -5.30
CA PHE A 417 12.74 -28.48 -4.34
C PHE A 417 12.56 -27.02 -3.92
N PRO A 418 12.14 -26.13 -4.84
CA PRO A 418 11.91 -24.74 -4.47
C PRO A 418 10.87 -24.67 -3.36
N ASP A 419 11.09 -23.76 -2.42
CA ASP A 419 10.15 -23.44 -1.34
C ASP A 419 9.60 -22.02 -1.47
N GLN A 420 10.13 -21.23 -2.40
CA GLN A 420 9.70 -19.87 -2.71
C GLN A 420 9.55 -19.63 -4.21
N TRP A 421 8.55 -18.84 -4.55
CA TRP A 421 8.44 -18.17 -5.85
C TRP A 421 8.75 -16.68 -5.65
N LEU A 422 9.36 -16.08 -6.65
CA LEU A 422 9.63 -14.65 -6.70
C LEU A 422 9.29 -14.10 -8.07
N THR A 423 8.87 -12.84 -8.11
CA THR A 423 8.70 -12.10 -9.34
C THR A 423 9.43 -10.77 -9.30
N VAL A 424 9.95 -10.38 -10.46
CA VAL A 424 10.32 -9.00 -10.76
C VAL A 424 9.42 -8.55 -11.90
N TRP A 425 8.56 -7.59 -11.62
CA TRP A 425 7.61 -7.04 -12.59
C TRP A 425 8.15 -5.73 -13.15
N TYR A 426 8.53 -5.75 -14.41
CA TYR A 426 8.97 -4.58 -15.18
C TYR A 426 7.76 -3.89 -15.79
N THR A 427 7.55 -2.62 -15.46
CA THR A 427 6.40 -1.84 -15.91
C THR A 427 6.72 -0.34 -15.91
N TYR A 428 5.70 0.51 -15.96
CA TYR A 428 5.83 1.96 -16.00
C TYR A 428 4.89 2.63 -14.99
N LEU A 429 5.28 3.81 -14.53
CA LEU A 429 4.42 4.71 -13.76
C LEU A 429 3.45 5.47 -14.67
N GLN A 430 2.52 6.21 -14.08
CA GLN A 430 1.51 6.99 -14.81
C GLN A 430 2.11 8.12 -15.66
N ASP A 431 3.32 8.57 -15.34
CA ASP A 431 4.10 9.52 -16.14
C ASP A 431 4.87 8.86 -17.30
N GLY A 432 4.76 7.53 -17.44
CA GLY A 432 5.43 6.73 -18.47
C GLY A 432 6.87 6.34 -18.16
N THR A 433 7.44 6.74 -17.01
CA THR A 433 8.79 6.35 -16.61
C THR A 433 8.87 4.89 -16.19
N PRO A 434 9.98 4.18 -16.49
CA PRO A 434 10.13 2.77 -16.13
C PRO A 434 10.25 2.59 -14.62
N THR A 435 9.57 1.57 -14.10
CA THR A 435 9.64 1.14 -12.70
C THR A 435 9.63 -0.38 -12.63
N TRP A 436 10.05 -0.91 -11.50
CA TRP A 436 9.93 -2.34 -11.23
C TRP A 436 9.34 -2.57 -9.84
N TYR A 437 8.64 -3.69 -9.70
CA TYR A 437 8.09 -4.16 -8.44
C TYR A 437 8.62 -5.56 -8.14
N TYR A 438 8.67 -5.90 -6.86
CA TYR A 438 9.13 -7.20 -6.39
C TYR A 438 8.03 -7.90 -5.61
N SER A 439 7.87 -9.20 -5.83
CA SER A 439 7.04 -10.07 -4.98
C SER A 439 7.78 -11.34 -4.65
N GLN A 440 7.54 -11.85 -3.45
CA GLN A 440 8.10 -13.12 -3.00
C GLN A 440 7.11 -13.79 -2.05
N GLY A 441 6.96 -15.09 -2.22
CA GLY A 441 6.03 -15.86 -1.41
C GLY A 441 6.40 -17.32 -1.41
N ARG A 442 5.86 -18.06 -0.43
CA ARG A 442 6.00 -19.51 -0.40
C ARG A 442 5.43 -20.13 -1.67
N VAL A 443 6.01 -21.23 -2.13
CA VAL A 443 5.42 -22.08 -3.16
C VAL A 443 3.98 -22.42 -2.75
N PRO A 444 3.01 -22.34 -3.66
CA PRO A 444 1.62 -22.50 -3.29
C PRO A 444 1.35 -23.91 -2.77
N PHE A 445 0.70 -24.01 -1.59
CA PHE A 445 0.32 -25.30 -1.00
C PHE A 445 -0.69 -26.08 -1.86
N ARG A 446 -1.43 -25.37 -2.71
CA ARG A 446 -2.37 -25.97 -3.66
C ARG A 446 -2.03 -25.51 -5.08
N PRO A 447 -2.11 -26.43 -6.07
CA PRO A 447 -1.76 -26.11 -7.46
C PRO A 447 -2.63 -25.01 -8.07
N GLY A 448 -2.02 -24.23 -8.96
CA GLY A 448 -2.71 -23.37 -9.92
C GLY A 448 -3.02 -21.95 -9.46
N LEU A 449 -2.76 -21.59 -8.19
CA LEU A 449 -2.92 -20.23 -7.67
C LEU A 449 -1.76 -19.88 -6.74
N TRP A 450 -1.08 -18.79 -7.01
CA TRP A 450 -0.05 -18.24 -6.14
C TRP A 450 -0.34 -16.77 -5.84
N LYS A 451 -0.26 -16.39 -4.56
CA LYS A 451 -0.43 -15.02 -4.09
C LYS A 451 0.84 -14.60 -3.35
N ALA A 452 1.29 -13.37 -3.61
CA ALA A 452 2.38 -12.74 -2.86
C ALA A 452 2.13 -11.24 -2.75
N GLU A 453 2.64 -10.66 -1.66
CA GLU A 453 2.72 -9.22 -1.45
C GLU A 453 3.53 -8.55 -2.58
N LEU A 454 3.14 -7.33 -2.94
CA LEU A 454 3.77 -6.53 -3.99
C LEU A 454 4.48 -5.33 -3.37
N PHE A 455 5.80 -5.30 -3.52
CA PHE A 455 6.64 -4.28 -2.94
C PHE A 455 7.09 -3.24 -3.96
N ARG A 456 6.88 -1.97 -3.63
CA ARG A 456 7.60 -0.83 -4.22
C ARG A 456 8.87 -0.61 -3.41
N VAL A 457 10.01 -0.49 -4.11
CA VAL A 457 11.31 -0.36 -3.47
C VAL A 457 12.01 0.93 -3.87
N VAL A 458 12.82 1.47 -2.97
CA VAL A 458 13.65 2.65 -3.19
C VAL A 458 15.05 2.45 -2.63
N TRP A 459 15.99 3.27 -3.07
CA TRP A 459 17.40 3.22 -2.67
C TRP A 459 17.83 4.53 -2.01
N ASP A 460 18.47 4.44 -0.85
CA ASP A 460 18.99 5.64 -0.15
C ASP A 460 20.45 5.99 -0.51
N GLY A 461 21.08 5.20 -1.39
CA GLY A 461 22.50 5.32 -1.73
C GLY A 461 23.33 4.17 -1.16
N ALA A 462 22.83 3.44 -0.17
CA ALA A 462 23.54 2.33 0.48
C ALA A 462 22.69 1.06 0.65
N ALA A 463 21.38 1.19 0.85
CA ALA A 463 20.47 0.07 1.04
C ALA A 463 19.09 0.33 0.43
N THR A 464 18.34 -0.76 0.23
CA THR A 464 16.95 -0.68 -0.19
C THR A 464 16.00 -0.50 0.98
N HIS A 465 14.89 0.17 0.70
CA HIS A 465 13.71 0.19 1.54
C HIS A 465 12.49 -0.25 0.72
N ALA A 466 11.70 -1.18 1.27
CA ALA A 466 10.53 -1.75 0.60
C ALA A 466 9.25 -1.33 1.32
N VAL A 467 8.23 -0.99 0.54
CA VAL A 467 6.88 -0.67 1.00
C VAL A 467 5.91 -1.58 0.27
N ASP A 468 5.05 -2.29 1.00
CA ASP A 468 3.94 -3.02 0.40
C ASP A 468 2.93 -2.04 -0.19
N VAL A 469 2.61 -2.23 -1.47
CA VAL A 469 1.67 -1.40 -2.23
C VAL A 469 0.50 -2.22 -2.80
N GLY A 470 0.35 -3.47 -2.34
CA GLY A 470 -0.71 -4.39 -2.72
C GLY A 470 -0.21 -5.83 -2.89
N ASP A 471 -0.76 -6.55 -3.86
CA ASP A 471 -0.48 -7.97 -4.06
C ASP A 471 -0.60 -8.39 -5.52
N VAL A 472 0.02 -9.52 -5.83
CA VAL A 472 -0.11 -10.22 -7.11
C VAL A 472 -0.72 -11.59 -6.90
N ILE A 473 -1.51 -12.01 -7.88
CA ILE A 473 -2.16 -13.32 -7.95
C ILE A 473 -1.84 -13.90 -9.32
N ILE A 474 -1.13 -15.04 -9.33
CA ILE A 474 -0.85 -15.81 -10.53
C ILE A 474 -1.81 -16.99 -10.60
N THR A 475 -2.62 -17.04 -11.65
CA THR A 475 -3.50 -18.16 -11.97
C THR A 475 -2.95 -18.94 -13.15
N GLU A 476 -2.61 -20.21 -12.94
CA GLU A 476 -2.08 -21.08 -14.00
C GLU A 476 -3.15 -21.40 -15.05
N THR A 477 -2.86 -21.08 -16.32
CA THR A 477 -3.70 -21.49 -17.46
C THR A 477 -3.03 -22.58 -18.30
N GLY A 478 -1.72 -22.79 -18.12
CA GLY A 478 -0.92 -23.85 -18.72
C GLY A 478 0.51 -23.81 -18.20
N ALA A 479 1.37 -24.72 -18.68
CA ALA A 479 2.77 -24.77 -18.23
C ALA A 479 3.57 -23.50 -18.59
N GLU A 480 3.17 -22.82 -19.66
CA GLU A 480 3.83 -21.63 -20.22
C GLU A 480 2.83 -20.47 -20.39
N SER A 481 1.69 -20.53 -19.70
CA SER A 481 0.69 -19.47 -19.73
C SER A 481 0.02 -19.30 -18.38
N MET A 482 -0.32 -18.06 -18.05
CA MET A 482 -0.99 -17.70 -16.82
C MET A 482 -1.86 -16.47 -17.00
N VAL A 483 -2.75 -16.22 -16.06
CA VAL A 483 -3.32 -14.89 -15.83
C VAL A 483 -2.59 -14.26 -14.66
N PHE A 484 -2.03 -13.08 -14.89
CA PHE A 484 -1.38 -12.25 -13.88
C PHE A 484 -2.37 -11.17 -13.44
N SER A 485 -2.89 -11.31 -12.23
CA SER A 485 -3.80 -10.35 -11.61
C SER A 485 -3.06 -9.60 -10.51
N PHE A 486 -3.39 -8.33 -10.33
CA PHE A 486 -2.72 -7.46 -9.38
C PHE A 486 -3.71 -6.52 -8.70
N ASN A 487 -3.45 -6.26 -7.41
CA ASN A 487 -3.97 -5.13 -6.66
C ASN A 487 -2.77 -4.21 -6.41
N ILE A 488 -2.77 -2.98 -6.94
CA ILE A 488 -1.65 -2.05 -6.78
C ILE A 488 -2.16 -0.62 -6.66
N ASP A 489 -1.63 0.15 -5.71
CA ASP A 489 -2.00 1.56 -5.52
C ASP A 489 -3.53 1.76 -5.39
N GLY A 490 -4.23 0.84 -4.72
CA GLY A 490 -5.69 0.92 -4.60
C GLY A 490 -6.45 0.67 -5.90
N GLN A 491 -5.79 0.21 -6.96
CA GLN A 491 -6.39 -0.22 -8.23
C GLN A 491 -6.23 -1.72 -8.42
N SER A 492 -6.96 -2.30 -9.37
CA SER A 492 -6.81 -3.70 -9.74
C SER A 492 -6.90 -3.92 -11.23
N GLY A 493 -6.12 -4.89 -11.72
CA GLY A 493 -6.11 -5.29 -13.11
C GLY A 493 -5.64 -6.71 -13.30
N SER A 494 -5.69 -7.17 -14.54
CA SER A 494 -5.35 -8.55 -14.88
C SER A 494 -5.00 -8.75 -16.34
N GLU A 495 -3.95 -9.49 -16.64
CA GLU A 495 -3.57 -9.74 -18.02
C GLU A 495 -3.26 -11.22 -18.28
N PRO A 496 -3.66 -11.77 -19.43
CA PRO A 496 -3.14 -13.05 -19.89
C PRO A 496 -1.67 -12.87 -20.27
N MET A 497 -0.84 -13.79 -19.78
CA MET A 497 0.60 -13.77 -19.96
C MET A 497 1.04 -15.11 -20.55
N VAL A 498 1.93 -15.05 -21.53
CA VAL A 498 2.59 -16.23 -22.09
C VAL A 498 4.08 -16.14 -21.84
N ARG A 499 4.69 -17.30 -21.64
CA ARG A 499 6.13 -17.40 -21.45
C ARG A 499 6.82 -17.05 -22.77
N VAL A 500 7.84 -16.21 -22.69
CA VAL A 500 8.72 -15.86 -23.81
C VAL A 500 10.17 -16.16 -23.45
N GLY A 501 10.98 -16.36 -24.48
CA GLY A 501 12.28 -16.99 -24.32
C GLY A 501 12.16 -18.49 -23.99
N GLY A 502 13.30 -19.11 -23.70
CA GLY A 502 13.39 -20.56 -23.52
C GLY A 502 13.89 -21.30 -24.77
N GLY A 503 13.88 -22.63 -24.69
CA GLY A 503 14.51 -23.51 -25.68
C GLY A 503 15.96 -23.85 -25.33
N THR A 504 16.79 -24.17 -26.32
CA THR A 504 18.18 -24.61 -26.08
C THR A 504 19.03 -23.48 -25.47
N CYS A 505 20.01 -23.81 -24.63
CA CYS A 505 21.04 -22.85 -24.23
C CYS A 505 22.12 -22.72 -25.31
N PRO A 506 22.85 -21.59 -25.35
CA PRO A 506 24.06 -21.48 -26.14
C PRO A 506 25.19 -22.35 -25.54
N SER A 507 26.28 -22.49 -26.30
CA SER A 507 27.49 -23.18 -25.84
C SER A 507 28.63 -22.19 -25.55
N PHE A 508 29.37 -22.43 -24.48
CA PHE A 508 30.53 -21.63 -24.08
C PHE A 508 31.63 -22.57 -23.56
N GLY A 509 32.86 -22.41 -24.06
CA GLY A 509 33.98 -23.29 -23.68
C GLY A 509 33.72 -24.78 -23.95
N GLY A 510 32.90 -25.11 -24.96
CA GLY A 510 32.50 -26.49 -25.28
C GLY A 510 31.42 -27.08 -24.37
N GLN A 511 30.83 -26.31 -23.44
CA GLN A 511 29.76 -26.74 -22.54
C GLN A 511 28.46 -25.98 -22.80
N VAL A 512 27.34 -26.57 -22.40
CA VAL A 512 26.02 -25.92 -22.40
C VAL A 512 25.98 -24.85 -21.30
N LEU A 513 25.51 -23.66 -21.63
CA LEU A 513 25.50 -22.50 -20.73
C LEU A 513 24.08 -22.17 -20.20
N ASP A 514 23.68 -22.75 -19.06
CA ASP A 514 22.40 -22.48 -18.38
C ASP A 514 22.53 -21.35 -17.34
N VAL A 515 22.64 -20.13 -17.86
CA VAL A 515 22.87 -18.91 -17.07
C VAL A 515 21.65 -17.98 -16.97
N SER A 516 20.54 -18.34 -17.62
CA SER A 516 19.34 -17.51 -17.64
C SER A 516 18.68 -17.43 -16.25
N GLY A 517 18.40 -16.24 -15.72
CA GLY A 517 17.75 -16.08 -14.42
C GLY A 517 17.97 -14.69 -13.81
N HIS A 518 17.61 -14.57 -12.53
CA HIS A 518 17.94 -13.39 -11.72
C HIS A 518 19.28 -13.58 -11.05
N TRP A 519 20.08 -12.52 -11.10
CA TRP A 519 21.39 -12.39 -10.49
C TRP A 519 21.39 -11.16 -9.60
N TYR A 520 22.16 -11.23 -8.51
CA TYR A 520 22.34 -10.13 -7.57
C TYR A 520 23.77 -10.12 -7.06
N SER A 521 24.19 -9.00 -6.49
CA SER A 521 25.52 -8.86 -5.87
C SER A 521 25.40 -9.10 -4.36
N PRO A 522 25.93 -10.20 -3.79
CA PRO A 522 25.78 -10.48 -2.35
C PRO A 522 26.43 -9.43 -1.44
N SER A 523 27.45 -8.73 -1.93
CA SER A 523 28.12 -7.63 -1.21
C SER A 523 27.31 -6.34 -1.18
N MET A 524 26.31 -6.19 -2.06
CA MET A 524 25.44 -5.02 -2.15
C MET A 524 24.06 -5.44 -2.67
N PRO A 525 23.21 -6.05 -1.82
CA PRO A 525 21.89 -6.50 -2.22
C PRO A 525 20.94 -5.31 -2.44
N GLY A 526 19.83 -5.55 -3.15
CA GLY A 526 18.76 -4.58 -3.35
C GLY A 526 18.61 -4.07 -4.78
N PHE A 527 19.56 -4.40 -5.64
CA PHE A 527 19.47 -4.27 -7.09
C PHE A 527 20.01 -5.55 -7.73
N GLY A 528 19.91 -5.66 -9.05
CA GLY A 528 20.52 -6.78 -9.75
C GLY A 528 20.17 -6.81 -11.22
N TYR A 529 20.22 -8.02 -11.77
CA TYR A 529 20.16 -8.23 -13.20
C TYR A 529 19.26 -9.42 -13.51
N THR A 530 18.34 -9.22 -14.45
CA THR A 530 17.77 -10.35 -15.17
C THR A 530 18.59 -10.58 -16.41
N TYR A 531 19.09 -11.80 -16.55
CA TYR A 531 19.92 -12.19 -17.66
C TYR A 531 19.29 -13.40 -18.35
N GLN A 532 19.19 -13.36 -19.68
CA GLN A 532 18.75 -14.48 -20.49
C GLN A 532 19.73 -14.72 -21.61
N ALA A 533 20.06 -15.99 -21.83
CA ALA A 533 20.85 -16.45 -22.96
C ALA A 533 20.11 -17.60 -23.65
N THR A 534 19.80 -17.45 -24.92
CA THR A 534 19.14 -18.46 -25.76
C THR A 534 20.08 -18.95 -26.84
N GLY A 535 20.03 -20.26 -27.12
CA GLY A 535 20.76 -20.94 -28.18
C GLY A 535 19.94 -21.02 -29.48
N GLY A 536 20.28 -22.00 -30.32
CA GLY A 536 19.59 -22.26 -31.59
C GLY A 536 20.25 -21.54 -32.78
N ALA A 537 19.51 -21.43 -33.89
CA ALA A 537 20.05 -20.88 -35.14
C ALA A 537 20.43 -19.40 -35.05
N ASN A 538 19.72 -18.63 -34.20
CA ASN A 538 19.97 -17.22 -33.93
C ASN A 538 20.06 -17.02 -32.42
N PRO A 539 21.18 -17.38 -31.78
CA PRO A 539 21.29 -17.31 -30.33
C PRO A 539 21.28 -15.85 -29.88
N GLN A 540 20.55 -15.53 -28.81
CA GLN A 540 20.35 -14.17 -28.32
C GLN A 540 20.74 -14.04 -26.86
N GLU A 541 21.06 -12.82 -26.45
CA GLU A 541 21.16 -12.44 -25.05
C GLU A 541 20.37 -11.19 -24.75
N VAL A 542 19.72 -11.22 -23.61
CA VAL A 542 18.97 -10.11 -23.04
C VAL A 542 19.54 -9.83 -21.65
N PHE A 543 19.80 -8.55 -21.38
CA PHE A 543 20.35 -8.07 -20.13
C PHE A 543 19.46 -6.92 -19.62
N ILE A 544 18.81 -7.14 -18.48
CA ILE A 544 17.86 -6.19 -17.87
C ILE A 544 18.31 -5.89 -16.45
N PRO A 545 19.07 -4.80 -16.24
CA PRO A 545 19.34 -4.28 -14.91
C PRO A 545 18.06 -3.73 -14.27
N TYR A 546 17.79 -4.11 -13.03
CA TYR A 546 16.84 -3.42 -12.14
C TYR A 546 17.66 -2.68 -11.09
N LEU A 547 17.58 -1.35 -11.13
CA LEU A 547 18.48 -0.42 -10.45
C LEU A 547 17.72 0.84 -10.03
N TYR A 548 18.44 1.92 -9.69
CA TYR A 548 17.84 3.17 -9.23
C TYR A 548 18.43 4.40 -9.93
N ASP A 549 17.67 5.49 -9.96
CA ASP A 549 18.15 6.82 -10.38
C ASP A 549 18.74 7.63 -9.19
N ASP A 550 19.18 8.86 -9.42
CA ASP A 550 19.81 9.70 -8.38
C ASP A 550 18.88 10.03 -7.19
N ARG A 551 17.55 9.96 -7.41
CA ARG A 551 16.53 10.13 -6.36
C ARG A 551 16.23 8.81 -5.64
N GLY A 552 16.91 7.73 -6.00
CA GLY A 552 16.67 6.41 -5.43
C GLY A 552 15.38 5.77 -5.91
N MET A 553 14.81 6.23 -7.02
CA MET A 553 13.59 5.65 -7.57
C MET A 553 13.93 4.44 -8.44
N PRO A 554 13.12 3.36 -8.40
CA PRO A 554 13.40 2.14 -9.14
C PRO A 554 13.27 2.37 -10.65
N ARG A 555 14.31 1.97 -11.41
CA ARG A 555 14.35 1.99 -12.88
C ARG A 555 14.81 0.65 -13.40
N TRP A 556 14.48 0.36 -14.65
CA TRP A 556 15.04 -0.77 -15.37
C TRP A 556 15.56 -0.34 -16.73
N LEU A 557 16.63 -1.00 -17.16
CA LEU A 557 17.24 -0.80 -18.48
C LEU A 557 17.08 -2.08 -19.29
N TYR A 558 17.22 -1.96 -20.61
CA TYR A 558 17.17 -3.08 -21.51
C TYR A 558 18.35 -3.02 -22.48
N GLY A 559 19.01 -4.16 -22.66
CA GLY A 559 19.94 -4.39 -23.75
C GLY A 559 19.75 -5.78 -24.32
N GLN A 560 19.91 -5.88 -25.64
CA GLN A 560 19.84 -7.14 -26.36
C GLN A 560 20.92 -7.17 -27.44
N LYS A 561 21.52 -8.34 -27.64
CA LYS A 561 22.43 -8.63 -28.75
C LYS A 561 22.38 -10.11 -29.14
N GLY A 562 23.05 -10.47 -30.24
CA GLY A 562 23.36 -11.86 -30.52
C GLY A 562 24.29 -12.45 -29.46
N PHE A 563 24.09 -13.72 -29.11
CA PHE A 563 25.00 -14.41 -28.19
C PHE A 563 26.39 -14.50 -28.82
N ASP A 564 27.39 -14.02 -28.09
CA ASP A 564 28.80 -14.19 -28.38
C ASP A 564 29.53 -14.32 -27.05
N GLY A 565 30.23 -15.44 -26.85
CA GLY A 565 30.95 -15.73 -25.62
C GLY A 565 32.17 -14.84 -25.41
N GLY A 566 32.71 -14.23 -26.47
CA GLY A 566 33.84 -13.29 -26.41
C GLY A 566 33.42 -11.82 -26.31
N ALA A 567 32.16 -11.49 -26.63
CA ALA A 567 31.64 -10.13 -26.52
C ALA A 567 30.75 -10.00 -25.28
N ASP A 568 31.16 -9.15 -24.35
CA ASP A 568 30.50 -8.94 -23.06
C ASP A 568 29.72 -7.62 -22.97
N ILE A 569 29.96 -6.66 -23.87
CA ILE A 569 29.32 -5.34 -23.82
C ILE A 569 27.90 -5.37 -24.42
N PHE A 570 26.97 -4.75 -23.70
CA PHE A 570 25.61 -4.43 -24.14
C PHE A 570 25.41 -2.92 -24.17
N ALA A 571 24.79 -2.41 -25.24
CA ALA A 571 24.24 -1.06 -25.24
C ALA A 571 22.93 -1.05 -24.44
N MET A 572 22.84 -0.18 -23.43
CA MET A 572 21.67 -0.05 -22.58
C MET A 572 20.75 1.06 -23.06
N GLN A 573 19.45 0.83 -22.93
CA GLN A 573 18.41 1.84 -23.15
C GLN A 573 17.39 1.79 -22.02
N TRP A 574 16.79 2.92 -21.69
CA TRP A 574 15.53 2.97 -20.96
C TRP A 574 14.41 3.35 -21.92
N PHE A 575 13.18 2.95 -21.63
CA PHE A 575 12.02 3.22 -22.48
C PHE A 575 11.00 4.06 -21.72
N THR A 576 10.36 5.01 -22.40
CA THR A 576 9.08 5.56 -21.95
C THR A 576 7.97 4.63 -22.42
N GLY A 577 7.05 4.26 -21.51
CA GLY A 577 5.97 3.32 -21.78
C GLY A 577 4.63 3.75 -21.18
N PHE A 578 3.84 2.77 -20.73
CA PHE A 578 2.47 2.98 -20.24
C PHE A 578 2.23 2.16 -18.97
N ALA A 579 1.51 2.76 -18.01
CA ALA A 579 1.16 2.09 -16.76
C ALA A 579 0.29 0.83 -17.01
N PRO A 580 0.26 -0.15 -16.07
CA PRO A 580 -0.44 -1.43 -16.26
C PRO A 580 -1.90 -1.31 -16.73
N LEU A 581 -2.64 -0.32 -16.22
CA LEU A 581 -4.04 -0.07 -16.57
C LEU A 581 -4.23 0.95 -17.70
N ALA A 582 -3.16 1.60 -18.16
CA ALA A 582 -3.25 2.59 -19.23
C ALA A 582 -3.38 1.92 -20.60
N PRO A 583 -3.95 2.64 -21.60
CA PRO A 583 -3.92 2.20 -22.99
C PRO A 583 -2.48 1.93 -23.45
N ARG A 584 -2.31 0.90 -24.30
CA ARG A 584 -1.00 0.59 -24.88
C ARG A 584 -0.54 1.75 -25.75
N VAL A 585 0.72 2.16 -25.59
CA VAL A 585 1.40 3.11 -26.49
C VAL A 585 2.68 2.49 -27.05
N ASN A 586 3.23 3.09 -28.10
CA ASN A 586 4.54 2.69 -28.60
C ASN A 586 5.63 3.12 -27.62
N LEU A 587 6.60 2.22 -27.37
CA LEU A 587 7.74 2.53 -26.54
C LEU A 587 8.71 3.46 -27.24
N THR A 588 9.28 4.42 -26.50
CA THR A 588 10.33 5.32 -27.00
C THR A 588 11.62 5.07 -26.22
N GLY A 589 12.64 4.54 -26.90
CA GLY A 589 13.92 4.20 -26.30
C GLY A 589 14.88 5.40 -26.22
N THR A 590 15.56 5.54 -25.10
CA THR A 590 16.62 6.53 -24.86
C THR A 590 17.88 5.80 -24.43
N ALA A 591 19.02 6.11 -25.05
CA ALA A 591 20.31 5.50 -24.70
C ALA A 591 20.67 5.80 -23.22
N ALA A 592 21.20 4.79 -22.53
CA ALA A 592 21.42 4.81 -21.09
C ALA A 592 22.78 4.19 -20.71
N GLY A 593 23.78 4.26 -21.59
CA GLY A 593 25.13 3.74 -21.33
C GLY A 593 25.31 2.27 -21.70
N THR A 594 26.07 1.52 -20.88
CA THR A 594 26.47 0.14 -21.20
C THR A 594 26.38 -0.79 -20.01
N ALA A 595 26.30 -2.11 -20.28
CA ALA A 595 26.41 -3.16 -19.29
C ALA A 595 27.39 -4.25 -19.77
N THR A 596 27.99 -4.99 -18.83
CA THR A 596 28.87 -6.13 -19.15
C THR A 596 28.58 -7.34 -18.26
N ARG A 597 29.11 -8.50 -18.65
CA ARG A 597 29.07 -9.73 -17.85
C ARG A 597 30.30 -10.60 -18.09
N THR A 598 30.74 -11.30 -17.04
CA THR A 598 31.84 -12.27 -17.11
C THR A 598 31.29 -13.68 -17.03
N LEU A 599 31.46 -14.46 -18.12
CA LEU A 599 31.03 -15.85 -18.18
C LEU A 599 32.07 -16.80 -17.60
N ALA A 600 31.59 -17.82 -16.89
CA ALA A 600 32.34 -19.00 -16.48
C ALA A 600 31.58 -20.26 -16.92
N PRO A 601 32.18 -21.46 -16.83
CA PRO A 601 31.48 -22.70 -17.19
C PRO A 601 30.17 -22.86 -16.41
N ASN A 602 29.05 -22.72 -17.12
CA ASN A 602 27.68 -22.76 -16.59
C ASN A 602 27.38 -21.72 -15.48
N ASP A 603 28.06 -20.57 -15.50
CA ASP A 603 27.92 -19.55 -14.45
C ASP A 603 28.20 -18.13 -14.99
N VAL A 604 27.78 -17.12 -14.22
CA VAL A 604 28.17 -15.72 -14.40
C VAL A 604 28.82 -15.24 -13.12
N THR A 605 30.09 -14.85 -13.18
CA THR A 605 30.86 -14.50 -11.97
C THR A 605 30.85 -13.01 -11.65
N GLY A 606 30.57 -12.17 -12.66
CA GLY A 606 30.54 -10.72 -12.51
C GLY A 606 29.61 -10.08 -13.53
N MET A 607 28.99 -8.97 -13.13
CA MET A 607 28.15 -8.15 -14.00
C MET A 607 28.35 -6.68 -13.65
N SER A 608 28.36 -5.82 -14.66
CA SER A 608 28.51 -4.39 -14.47
C SER A 608 27.49 -3.59 -15.28
N VAL A 609 27.13 -2.41 -14.78
CA VAL A 609 26.32 -1.40 -15.46
C VAL A 609 26.94 -0.04 -15.21
N ALA A 610 27.12 0.71 -16.30
CA ALA A 610 27.48 2.11 -16.28
C ALA A 610 26.42 2.89 -17.06
N ALA A 611 25.46 3.45 -16.33
CA ALA A 611 24.31 4.14 -16.87
C ALA A 611 24.35 5.63 -16.59
N LEU A 612 24.04 6.42 -17.62
CA LEU A 612 23.78 7.85 -17.52
C LEU A 612 22.34 8.09 -17.93
N PHE A 613 21.55 8.66 -17.03
CA PHE A 613 20.14 8.95 -17.27
C PHE A 613 19.97 10.34 -17.86
N SER A 614 19.03 10.44 -18.80
CA SER A 614 18.66 11.70 -19.46
C SER A 614 17.15 11.72 -19.73
N GLY A 615 16.62 12.89 -20.09
CA GLY A 615 15.19 13.05 -20.38
C GLY A 615 14.37 13.09 -19.09
N ALA A 616 13.41 12.17 -18.94
CA ALA A 616 12.57 12.09 -17.73
C ALA A 616 13.29 11.45 -16.53
N LEU A 617 14.39 10.75 -16.77
CA LEU A 617 15.24 10.16 -15.73
C LEU A 617 16.43 11.08 -15.44
N GLN A 618 16.94 11.03 -14.21
CA GLN A 618 18.03 11.91 -13.75
C GLN A 618 19.18 11.10 -13.15
N GLY A 619 20.40 11.55 -13.39
CA GLY A 619 21.56 11.04 -12.67
C GLY A 619 22.32 9.91 -13.35
N SER A 620 22.99 9.09 -12.55
CA SER A 620 23.80 7.98 -13.04
C SER A 620 23.79 6.78 -12.10
N TRP A 621 24.02 5.58 -12.64
CA TRP A 621 24.19 4.36 -11.87
C TRP A 621 25.41 3.59 -12.35
N HIS A 622 26.37 3.35 -11.46
CA HIS A 622 27.63 2.69 -11.76
C HIS A 622 27.89 1.57 -10.76
N GLN A 623 27.86 0.32 -11.22
CA GLN A 623 28.19 -0.86 -10.41
C GLN A 623 28.99 -1.84 -11.24
N ASP A 624 30.02 -2.44 -10.65
CA ASP A 624 30.82 -3.52 -11.21
C ASP A 624 31.19 -4.46 -10.08
N LEU A 625 30.42 -5.54 -9.92
CA LEU A 625 30.47 -6.39 -8.74
C LEU A 625 30.38 -7.89 -9.11
N PRO A 626 30.97 -8.76 -8.28
CA PRO A 626 30.69 -10.19 -8.34
C PRO A 626 29.21 -10.47 -8.10
N VAL A 627 28.66 -11.45 -8.83
CA VAL A 627 27.25 -11.82 -8.72
C VAL A 627 27.06 -13.27 -8.29
N ALA A 628 25.88 -13.55 -7.75
CA ALA A 628 25.38 -14.88 -7.49
C ALA A 628 23.97 -15.03 -8.08
N ARG A 629 23.63 -16.25 -8.49
CA ARG A 629 22.30 -16.56 -9.00
C ARG A 629 21.29 -16.55 -7.86
N LEU A 630 20.25 -15.74 -7.99
CA LEU A 630 19.11 -15.69 -7.06
C LEU A 630 18.10 -16.81 -7.34
N SER A 631 17.91 -17.14 -8.61
CA SER A 631 16.95 -18.14 -9.05
C SER A 631 17.57 -19.53 -9.16
N GLN A 632 16.73 -20.56 -9.16
CA GLN A 632 17.15 -21.91 -9.59
C GLN A 632 17.54 -21.94 -11.09
N PRO A 633 18.39 -22.93 -11.47
CA PRO A 633 18.65 -23.27 -12.86
C PRO A 633 17.39 -23.46 -13.71
N LYS A 634 17.44 -22.99 -14.96
CA LYS A 634 16.31 -23.11 -15.90
C LYS A 634 16.36 -24.40 -16.70
N PHE A 635 17.51 -25.09 -16.67
CA PHE A 635 17.79 -26.32 -17.39
C PHE A 635 17.58 -26.19 -18.89
N CYS A 636 17.87 -25.02 -19.45
CA CYS A 636 17.66 -24.72 -20.87
C CYS A 636 16.22 -25.02 -21.32
N ARG A 637 15.25 -24.54 -20.54
CA ARG A 637 13.83 -24.63 -20.83
C ARG A 637 13.25 -23.24 -20.93
#